data_AF-A0A395XEY2-F1
#
_entry.id   AF-A0A395XEY2-F1
#
_cell.length_a   1.000
_cell.length_b   1.000
_cell.length_c   1.000
_cell.angle_alpha   90.00
_cell.angle_beta   90.00
_cell.angle_gamma   90.00
#
_symmetry.space_group_name_H-M   'P 1'
#
loop_
_entity.id
_entity.type
_entity.pdbx_description
1 polymer ?
#
loop_
_entity_poly.entity_id
_entity_poly.type
_entity_poly.pdbx_seq_one_letter_code
_entity_poly.pdbx_strand_id
1 'polypeptide(L)'
;MSSIRFANVLLETKPRALSYPTMYYHTDQLLTPDARTGDWTIGGAGTVDFTTYFNALSVLKLLKYTRATAFHLHIEVKSRAAVTVTQTRAERLSMTPQLVDSVASTVPGDGAWHEVVLDIAVDPTTVIAGFQIATQAKTAIRNGYYEVEFDGEARDVELAIATTTFRKERFIERNIELVKTELLGSDYDIANHLTMHVIDNGSTLPAAELSDEHVTVTPNENVGGAGGFARGMIESLEQATPATHVLLMDDDVEVSPESILRTYNLLRIVNDEYSEAFVSGAMLNIEDTQDQKEDTGFISTYDGSCVPAKPPLQITKFVDVVYNECYDEQMNIPADAHRYAAWWYCVIPTTVIKYNGLPLPIFVRFDDVEYGIRCNPKFMTMNGICVWHAKFDIRYNAGVERYQTIRNQMIGQLTTGLVPDMKTMLHSLHHMVDLECRKFNYTDAELALTGFEDFLKGPQFIMRPVAQECFMRANREKEQLVPFDELRAQAEQLGITDFNPDMLTRQAIDFDEPRSLKQRAFDYLTHNGQRFGSNNFIAQKIGGNGSEGDADRIEYTVIPSAGWIYPAGMIHKENIIIAIDWATRRGVIRVKDVQRYRDVQKRYKRDMAYYKKHAGRLSREYLAAAPQMESVAFWKRYLQMD
;
A
#
# COMPACT_ATOMS: atom_id res chain seq x y z
N MET A 1 31.22 -0.30 24.03
CA MET A 1 29.95 -0.88 23.58
C MET A 1 29.94 -0.79 22.06
N SER A 2 29.29 -1.72 21.39
CA SER A 2 29.19 -1.72 19.93
C SER A 2 28.21 -0.64 19.49
N SER A 3 28.46 0.00 18.34
CA SER A 3 27.60 1.05 17.80
C SER A 3 27.49 0.96 16.29
N ILE A 4 26.40 1.50 15.75
CA ILE A 4 26.20 1.64 14.31
C ILE A 4 25.64 3.03 13.97
N ARG A 5 26.06 3.58 12.83
CA ARG A 5 25.35 4.68 12.18
C ARG A 5 24.00 4.14 11.68
N PHE A 6 22.93 4.46 12.40
CA PHE A 6 21.62 3.88 12.18
C PHE A 6 20.80 4.61 11.13
N ALA A 7 20.77 5.95 11.20
CA ALA A 7 19.93 6.79 10.34
C ALA A 7 20.63 8.09 9.98
N ASN A 8 20.57 8.49 8.72
CA ASN A 8 21.04 9.78 8.24
C ASN A 8 19.99 10.88 8.46
N VAL A 9 20.45 12.10 8.71
CA VAL A 9 19.62 13.30 8.60
C VAL A 9 19.48 13.65 7.13
N LEU A 10 18.27 13.55 6.62
CA LEU A 10 17.91 13.74 5.23
C LEU A 10 17.51 15.18 4.92
N LEU A 11 18.06 15.70 3.84
CA LEU A 11 17.58 16.90 3.18
C LEU A 11 17.60 16.64 1.67
N GLU A 12 16.49 16.88 0.99
CA GLU A 12 16.33 16.55 -0.42
C GLU A 12 15.80 17.76 -1.22
N THR A 13 16.17 17.82 -2.50
CA THR A 13 15.67 18.82 -3.47
C THR A 13 14.69 18.21 -4.48
N LYS A 14 14.27 16.96 -4.26
CA LYS A 14 13.30 16.28 -5.11
C LYS A 14 11.95 17.01 -5.04
N PRO A 15 11.11 16.97 -6.10
CA PRO A 15 9.85 17.72 -6.13
C PRO A 15 8.97 17.52 -4.88
N ARG A 16 8.85 16.27 -4.39
CA ARG A 16 8.12 15.94 -3.15
C ARG A 16 8.63 16.68 -1.91
N ALA A 17 9.95 16.82 -1.76
CA ALA A 17 10.58 17.47 -0.63
C ALA A 17 10.42 18.99 -0.70
N LEU A 18 10.45 19.55 -1.92
CA LEU A 18 10.17 20.97 -2.14
C LEU A 18 8.68 21.32 -1.92
N SER A 19 7.77 20.41 -2.26
CA SER A 19 6.33 20.59 -2.01
C SER A 19 5.99 20.47 -0.51
N TYR A 20 6.69 19.60 0.22
CA TYR A 20 6.44 19.34 1.64
C TYR A 20 7.75 19.27 2.44
N PRO A 21 8.45 20.40 2.64
CA PRO A 21 9.72 20.42 3.37
C PRO A 21 9.58 19.96 4.84
N THR A 22 8.37 20.08 5.41
CA THR A 22 8.04 19.65 6.78
C THR A 22 8.06 18.14 7.00
N MET A 23 8.20 17.33 5.94
CA MET A 23 8.56 15.92 6.09
C MET A 23 10.00 15.74 6.65
N TYR A 24 10.85 16.75 6.46
CA TYR A 24 12.29 16.74 6.79
C TYR A 24 12.63 17.77 7.87
N TYR A 25 12.10 18.99 7.81
CA TYR A 25 12.41 20.04 8.79
C TYR A 25 11.29 21.11 8.92
N HIS A 26 11.21 21.74 10.08
CA HIS A 26 10.45 22.96 10.32
C HIS A 26 11.41 24.13 10.54
N THR A 27 11.12 25.30 9.97
CA THR A 27 12.03 26.45 10.09
C THR A 27 11.31 27.77 9.92
N ASP A 28 11.88 28.83 10.52
CA ASP A 28 11.52 30.23 10.29
C ASP A 28 12.50 30.93 9.29
N GLN A 29 13.42 30.18 8.69
CA GLN A 29 14.43 30.65 7.75
C GLN A 29 14.45 29.83 6.45
N LEU A 30 15.00 30.44 5.38
CA LEU A 30 15.22 29.70 4.15
C LEU A 30 16.36 28.69 4.35
N LEU A 31 16.09 27.42 4.02
CA LEU A 31 17.08 26.35 3.99
C LEU A 31 17.34 25.95 2.53
N THR A 32 18.57 26.10 2.04
CA THR A 32 18.94 25.84 0.64
C THR A 32 20.24 25.08 0.51
N PRO A 33 20.37 24.15 -0.46
CA PRO A 33 21.64 23.51 -0.77
C PRO A 33 22.59 24.47 -1.50
N ASP A 34 23.88 24.38 -1.21
CA ASP A 34 24.94 24.99 -2.02
C ASP A 34 25.19 24.13 -3.25
N ALA A 35 25.01 24.70 -4.44
CA ALA A 35 25.13 23.98 -5.71
C ALA A 35 26.55 23.44 -6.01
N ARG A 36 27.59 23.96 -5.34
CA ARG A 36 28.97 23.51 -5.54
C ARG A 36 29.41 22.47 -4.55
N THR A 37 29.03 22.63 -3.27
CA THR A 37 29.52 21.74 -2.21
C THR A 37 28.51 20.68 -1.79
N GLY A 38 27.22 20.88 -2.09
CA GLY A 38 26.13 20.04 -1.58
C GLY A 38 25.76 20.31 -0.12
N ASP A 39 26.48 21.20 0.57
CA ASP A 39 26.19 21.57 1.96
C ASP A 39 24.86 22.34 2.03
N TRP A 40 24.09 22.12 3.09
CA TRP A 40 22.84 22.85 3.29
C TRP A 40 23.06 24.11 4.12
N THR A 41 22.37 25.18 3.78
CA THR A 41 22.58 26.50 4.36
C THR A 41 21.29 27.06 4.94
N ILE A 42 21.33 27.44 6.21
CA ILE A 42 20.35 28.28 6.90
C ILE A 42 20.64 29.74 6.54
N GLY A 43 19.66 30.44 5.97
CA GLY A 43 19.85 31.74 5.31
C GLY A 43 20.25 32.90 6.24
N GLY A 44 19.91 32.83 7.52
CA GLY A 44 20.11 33.93 8.48
C GLY A 44 19.81 33.54 9.92
N ALA A 45 19.54 34.53 10.77
CA ALA A 45 19.18 34.30 12.17
C ALA A 45 17.82 33.61 12.29
N GLY A 46 17.73 32.51 13.03
CA GLY A 46 16.51 31.74 13.21
C GLY A 46 16.76 30.32 13.70
N THR A 47 15.76 29.47 13.50
CA THR A 47 15.73 28.09 13.97
C THR A 47 15.35 27.11 12.86
N VAL A 48 15.96 25.92 12.90
CA VAL A 48 15.59 24.78 12.07
C VAL A 48 15.45 23.57 12.97
N ASP A 49 14.26 22.99 13.01
CA ASP A 49 13.90 21.82 13.81
C ASP A 49 13.78 20.58 12.91
N PHE A 50 14.45 19.50 13.30
CA PHE A 50 14.53 18.24 12.56
C PHE A 50 13.68 17.14 13.21
N THR A 51 12.75 17.48 14.10
CA THR A 51 11.84 16.53 14.77
C THR A 51 10.67 16.14 13.87
N THR A 52 10.99 15.54 12.73
CA THR A 52 10.06 15.24 11.63
C THR A 52 10.03 13.75 11.29
N TYR A 53 9.15 13.35 10.37
CA TYR A 53 9.01 11.95 9.97
C TYR A 53 10.31 11.31 9.50
N PHE A 54 11.11 12.02 8.70
CA PHE A 54 12.39 11.48 8.23
C PHE A 54 13.54 11.70 9.19
N ASN A 55 13.59 12.81 9.94
CA ASN A 55 14.78 13.22 10.66
C ASN A 55 14.72 13.04 12.19
N ALA A 56 13.57 12.65 12.75
CA ALA A 56 13.49 12.21 14.13
C ALA A 56 13.87 10.73 14.25
N LEU A 57 14.57 10.39 15.34
CA LEU A 57 14.87 9.03 15.73
C LEU A 57 13.66 8.42 16.48
N SER A 58 13.21 7.26 16.04
CA SER A 58 12.06 6.52 16.59
C SER A 58 12.43 5.74 17.87
N VAL A 59 12.80 6.49 18.92
CA VAL A 59 13.38 5.97 20.18
C VAL A 59 12.51 4.89 20.84
N LEU A 60 11.21 5.12 20.99
CA LEU A 60 10.29 4.16 21.63
C LEU A 60 10.33 2.80 20.93
N LYS A 61 10.36 2.79 19.60
CA LYS A 61 10.39 1.56 18.81
C LYS A 61 11.77 0.94 18.75
N LEU A 62 12.85 1.74 18.73
CA LEU A 62 14.21 1.21 18.82
C LEU A 62 14.42 0.48 20.14
N LEU A 63 13.99 1.04 21.27
CA LEU A 63 14.06 0.37 22.58
C LEU A 63 13.18 -0.88 22.66
N LYS A 64 12.08 -0.93 21.89
CA LYS A 64 11.16 -2.08 21.84
C LYS A 64 11.70 -3.22 20.96
N TYR A 65 12.22 -2.88 19.78
CA TYR A 65 12.55 -3.86 18.74
C TYR A 65 14.01 -4.31 18.79
N THR A 66 14.90 -3.53 19.39
CA THR A 66 16.35 -3.74 19.26
C THR A 66 17.03 -3.93 20.60
N ARG A 67 18.35 -4.12 20.56
CA ARG A 67 19.25 -4.16 21.72
C ARG A 67 19.88 -2.79 22.02
N ALA A 68 19.27 -1.70 21.54
CA ALA A 68 19.80 -0.34 21.71
C ALA A 68 19.93 0.06 23.18
N THR A 69 21.04 0.72 23.52
CA THR A 69 21.38 1.15 24.89
C THR A 69 21.60 2.66 25.01
N ALA A 70 22.09 3.32 23.96
CA ALA A 70 22.29 4.76 23.91
C ALA A 70 22.18 5.30 22.48
N PHE A 71 21.98 6.61 22.35
CA PHE A 71 21.72 7.28 21.08
C PHE A 71 22.55 8.56 21.00
N HIS A 72 23.17 8.81 19.86
CA HIS A 72 24.02 9.97 19.63
C HIS A 72 23.64 10.66 18.33
N LEU A 73 23.58 11.99 18.33
CA LEU A 73 23.50 12.78 17.11
C LEU A 73 24.90 13.27 16.76
N HIS A 74 25.30 13.09 15.51
CA HIS A 74 26.49 13.68 14.91
C HIS A 74 26.05 14.64 13.81
N ILE A 75 26.62 15.84 13.78
CA ILE A 75 26.41 16.80 12.69
C ILE A 75 27.58 17.79 12.58
N GLU A 76 27.97 18.13 11.37
CA GLU A 76 28.96 19.18 11.13
C GLU A 76 28.26 20.52 10.89
N VAL A 77 28.72 21.56 11.58
CA VAL A 77 28.15 22.91 11.51
C VAL A 77 29.26 23.93 11.27
N LYS A 78 28.99 24.91 10.40
CA LYS A 78 29.88 26.04 10.12
C LYS A 78 29.12 27.35 10.09
N SER A 79 29.57 28.32 10.89
CA SER A 79 28.97 29.65 10.95
C SER A 79 29.99 30.71 11.35
N ARG A 80 29.67 31.98 11.07
CA ARG A 80 30.42 33.16 11.56
C ARG A 80 29.83 33.80 12.81
N ALA A 81 28.77 33.20 13.36
CA ALA A 81 28.19 33.53 14.64
C ALA A 81 28.00 32.24 15.44
N ALA A 82 27.84 32.37 16.76
CA ALA A 82 27.58 31.20 17.59
C ALA A 82 26.31 30.48 17.13
N VAL A 83 26.37 29.14 17.12
CA VAL A 83 25.25 28.26 16.76
C VAL A 83 25.05 27.28 17.88
N THR A 84 23.81 27.12 18.33
CA THR A 84 23.45 26.12 19.33
C THR A 84 22.68 25.00 18.65
N VAL A 85 23.14 23.77 18.85
CA VAL A 85 22.41 22.55 18.49
C VAL A 85 21.87 21.96 19.78
N THR A 86 20.56 21.79 19.87
CA THR A 86 19.88 21.31 21.08
C THR A 86 19.03 20.11 20.73
N GLN A 87 19.08 19.05 21.55
CA GLN A 87 18.16 17.93 21.41
C GLN A 87 16.72 18.40 21.54
N THR A 88 15.83 17.82 20.74
CA THR A 88 14.39 17.89 20.93
C THR A 88 13.82 16.51 21.23
N ARG A 89 12.66 16.46 21.87
CA ARG A 89 11.94 15.21 22.13
C ARG A 89 10.44 15.39 21.97
N ALA A 90 9.75 14.26 21.81
CA ALA A 90 8.31 14.17 21.96
C ALA A 90 7.96 13.05 22.93
N GLU A 91 6.92 13.28 23.72
CA GLU A 91 6.21 12.25 24.48
C GLU A 91 4.88 11.92 23.78
N ARG A 92 4.15 10.91 24.28
CA ARG A 92 2.93 10.37 23.63
C ARG A 92 1.85 11.42 23.31
N LEU A 93 1.76 12.49 24.11
CA LEU A 93 0.75 13.54 23.98
C LEU A 93 1.36 14.91 23.65
N SER A 94 2.63 14.96 23.23
CA SER A 94 3.25 16.22 22.80
C SER A 94 2.55 16.77 21.56
N MET A 95 2.19 18.05 21.60
CA MET A 95 1.63 18.76 20.45
C MET A 95 2.70 19.39 19.54
N THR A 96 3.88 19.64 20.11
CA THR A 96 5.05 20.21 19.43
C THR A 96 6.32 19.58 19.99
N PRO A 97 7.45 19.65 19.25
CA PRO A 97 8.76 19.27 19.79
C PRO A 97 9.07 20.07 21.06
N GLN A 98 9.68 19.40 22.04
CA GLN A 98 10.14 20.02 23.29
C GLN A 98 11.66 20.04 23.30
N LEU A 99 12.25 21.20 23.58
CA LEU A 99 13.70 21.32 23.75
C LEU A 99 14.14 20.63 25.03
N VAL A 100 15.29 19.96 24.96
CA VAL A 100 15.98 19.37 26.12
C VAL A 100 17.21 20.22 26.39
N ASP A 101 17.04 21.33 27.11
CA ASP A 101 18.09 22.34 27.31
C ASP A 101 19.37 21.79 27.97
N SER A 102 19.25 20.68 28.72
CA SER A 102 20.40 19.99 29.32
C SER A 102 21.27 19.24 28.30
N VAL A 103 20.80 19.05 27.06
CA VAL A 103 21.51 18.39 25.97
C VAL A 103 21.63 19.37 24.80
N ALA A 104 22.61 20.26 24.92
CA ALA A 104 22.91 21.28 23.92
C ALA A 104 24.42 21.47 23.78
N SER A 105 24.85 21.83 22.56
CA SER A 105 26.23 22.18 22.26
C SER A 105 26.28 23.48 21.46
N THR A 106 27.26 24.33 21.77
CA THR A 106 27.44 25.63 21.12
C THR A 106 28.73 25.66 20.32
N VAL A 107 28.60 25.88 19.02
CA VAL A 107 29.71 26.14 18.10
C VAL A 107 30.08 27.62 18.19
N PRO A 108 31.37 27.98 18.31
CA PRO A 108 31.81 29.36 18.60
C PRO A 108 31.52 30.36 17.47
N GLY A 109 31.40 29.89 16.22
CA GLY A 109 31.15 30.75 15.07
C GLY A 109 32.40 31.43 14.48
N ASP A 110 33.53 30.75 14.48
CA ASP A 110 34.82 31.24 13.94
C ASP A 110 34.94 31.09 12.40
N GLY A 111 33.90 30.59 11.73
CA GLY A 111 33.89 30.32 10.30
C GLY A 111 34.53 29.00 9.88
N ALA A 112 34.95 28.15 10.81
CA ALA A 112 35.40 26.78 10.55
C ALA A 112 34.24 25.77 10.66
N TRP A 113 34.47 24.55 10.17
CA TRP A 113 33.59 23.41 10.42
C TRP A 113 33.88 22.84 11.80
N HIS A 114 32.83 22.60 12.57
CA HIS A 114 32.89 21.94 13.87
C HIS A 114 31.95 20.74 13.86
N GLU A 115 32.46 19.61 14.34
CA GLU A 115 31.63 18.44 14.63
C GLU A 115 30.90 18.68 15.95
N VAL A 116 29.59 18.48 15.93
CA VAL A 116 28.73 18.51 17.11
C VAL A 116 28.25 17.10 17.37
N VAL A 117 28.57 16.58 18.54
CA VAL A 117 28.06 15.31 19.06
C VAL A 117 27.15 15.60 20.25
N LEU A 118 25.92 15.12 20.21
CA LEU A 118 24.99 15.18 21.34
C LEU A 118 24.70 13.77 21.84
N ASP A 119 24.98 13.52 23.12
CA ASP A 119 24.49 12.33 23.84
C ASP A 119 22.98 12.51 24.10
N ILE A 120 22.14 11.88 23.28
CA ILE A 120 20.69 12.08 23.30
C ILE A 120 20.11 11.51 24.60
N ALA A 121 19.57 12.38 25.44
CA ALA A 121 18.94 11.97 26.69
C ALA A 121 17.58 11.34 26.42
N VAL A 122 17.42 10.09 26.87
CA VAL A 122 16.21 9.30 26.70
C VAL A 122 15.71 8.83 28.06
N ASP A 123 14.39 8.91 28.25
CA ASP A 123 13.67 8.38 29.40
C ASP A 123 12.48 7.50 28.94
N PRO A 124 11.77 6.81 29.86
CA PRO A 124 10.66 5.94 29.49
C PRO A 124 9.45 6.63 28.83
N THR A 125 9.39 7.97 28.83
CA THR A 125 8.30 8.72 28.18
C THR A 125 8.66 9.20 26.78
N THR A 126 9.95 9.18 26.43
CA THR A 126 10.45 9.60 25.12
C THR A 126 9.95 8.68 24.00
N VAL A 127 9.21 9.27 23.06
CA VAL A 127 8.66 8.58 21.87
C VAL A 127 9.60 8.72 20.69
N ILE A 128 9.90 9.96 20.33
CA ILE A 128 10.87 10.32 19.30
C ILE A 128 11.86 11.36 19.86
N ALA A 129 13.09 11.32 19.34
CA ALA A 129 14.11 12.33 19.61
C ALA A 129 14.54 12.98 18.30
N GLY A 130 14.75 14.28 18.32
CA GLY A 130 15.25 15.06 17.21
C GLY A 130 16.28 16.07 17.69
N PHE A 131 16.47 17.13 16.91
CA PHE A 131 17.26 18.27 17.33
C PHE A 131 16.80 19.55 16.63
N GLN A 132 17.18 20.68 17.21
CA GLN A 132 17.01 22.00 16.66
C GLN A 132 18.36 22.70 16.55
N ILE A 133 18.56 23.43 15.46
CA ILE A 133 19.69 24.33 15.25
C ILE A 133 19.19 25.77 15.39
N ALA A 134 19.71 26.50 16.36
CA ALA A 134 19.46 27.93 16.56
C ALA A 134 20.71 28.74 16.19
N THR A 135 20.56 29.72 15.31
CA THR A 135 21.68 30.53 14.80
C THR A 135 21.31 32.01 14.69
N GLN A 136 22.33 32.88 14.72
CA GLN A 136 22.20 34.32 14.51
C GLN A 136 22.77 34.79 13.17
N ALA A 137 23.27 33.88 12.33
CA ALA A 137 23.87 34.20 11.04
C ALA A 137 23.68 33.05 10.04
N LYS A 138 24.03 33.34 8.77
CA LYS A 138 24.10 32.30 7.74
C LYS A 138 24.97 31.14 8.21
N THR A 139 24.41 29.94 8.22
CA THR A 139 25.02 28.73 8.82
C THR A 139 24.94 27.59 7.82
N ALA A 140 26.05 26.89 7.60
CA ALA A 140 26.11 25.69 6.77
C ALA A 140 26.12 24.43 7.65
N ILE A 141 25.48 23.37 7.18
CA ILE A 141 25.38 22.06 7.83
C ILE A 141 25.64 20.94 6.83
N ARG A 142 26.24 19.83 7.31
CA ARG A 142 26.47 18.60 6.53
C ARG A 142 26.69 17.41 7.46
N ASN A 143 26.75 16.21 6.87
CA ASN A 143 27.12 14.96 7.56
C ASN A 143 26.32 14.69 8.84
N GLY A 144 25.01 14.98 8.83
CA GLY A 144 24.12 14.69 9.96
C GLY A 144 23.71 13.22 10.00
N TYR A 145 23.85 12.55 11.15
CA TYR A 145 23.36 11.18 11.35
C TYR A 145 23.16 10.85 12.84
N TYR A 146 22.35 9.83 13.10
CA TYR A 146 22.22 9.19 14.40
C TYR A 146 23.06 7.92 14.46
N GLU A 147 23.85 7.82 15.52
CA GLU A 147 24.52 6.60 15.95
C GLU A 147 23.72 5.96 17.10
N VAL A 148 23.67 4.63 17.10
CA VAL A 148 22.98 3.84 18.12
C VAL A 148 23.97 2.86 18.73
N GLU A 149 24.21 2.99 20.03
CA GLU A 149 24.91 1.95 20.80
C GLU A 149 23.94 0.80 21.11
N PHE A 150 24.47 -0.42 21.16
CA PHE A 150 23.68 -1.61 21.46
C PHE A 150 24.49 -2.66 22.22
N ASP A 151 23.79 -3.58 22.87
CA ASP A 151 24.39 -4.69 23.60
C ASP A 151 24.79 -5.86 22.69
N GLY A 152 25.99 -6.38 22.91
CA GLY A 152 26.59 -7.47 22.14
C GLY A 152 27.10 -7.10 20.75
N GLU A 153 27.23 -8.11 19.89
CA GLU A 153 27.67 -7.95 18.50
C GLU A 153 26.49 -7.76 17.54
N ALA A 154 26.73 -7.06 16.44
CA ALA A 154 25.75 -6.93 15.36
C ALA A 154 25.44 -8.30 14.76
N ARG A 155 24.19 -8.51 14.35
CA ARG A 155 23.78 -9.71 13.62
C ARG A 155 24.30 -9.64 12.18
N ASP A 156 24.68 -10.79 11.66
CA ASP A 156 24.98 -10.96 10.24
C ASP A 156 23.67 -10.84 9.45
N VAL A 157 23.62 -9.88 8.54
CA VAL A 157 22.44 -9.62 7.71
C VAL A 157 22.90 -9.60 6.26
N GLU A 158 22.36 -10.53 5.47
CA GLU A 158 22.37 -10.49 4.01
C GLU A 158 20.95 -10.15 3.55
N LEU A 159 20.75 -8.98 2.95
CA LEU A 159 19.46 -8.47 2.52
C LEU A 159 19.32 -8.64 1.00
N ALA A 160 18.28 -9.33 0.57
CA ALA A 160 17.94 -9.44 -0.85
C ALA A 160 16.66 -8.66 -1.14
N ILE A 161 16.70 -7.73 -2.08
CA ILE A 161 15.50 -7.08 -2.61
C ILE A 161 14.92 -7.99 -3.70
N ALA A 162 13.65 -8.34 -3.58
CA ALA A 162 12.93 -9.08 -4.61
C ALA A 162 11.79 -8.21 -5.15
N THR A 163 11.91 -7.79 -6.41
CA THR A 163 10.91 -6.97 -7.08
C THR A 163 10.39 -7.66 -8.33
N THR A 164 9.09 -7.58 -8.55
CA THR A 164 8.42 -8.18 -9.71
C THR A 164 7.96 -7.07 -10.64
N THR A 165 8.28 -7.17 -11.92
CA THR A 165 7.86 -6.16 -12.90
C THR A 165 7.12 -6.75 -14.11
N PHE A 166 6.16 -5.97 -14.62
CA PHE A 166 5.47 -6.28 -15.88
C PHE A 166 5.27 -5.00 -16.69
N ARG A 167 6.15 -4.76 -17.67
CA ARG A 167 6.07 -3.62 -18.60
C ARG A 167 6.07 -2.25 -17.89
N LYS A 168 6.95 -2.09 -16.90
CA LYS A 168 7.19 -0.86 -16.13
C LYS A 168 8.66 -0.44 -16.19
N GLU A 169 9.28 -0.58 -17.36
CA GLU A 169 10.72 -0.47 -17.60
C GLU A 169 11.30 0.82 -16.99
N ARG A 170 10.64 1.96 -17.20
CA ARG A 170 11.09 3.25 -16.65
C ARG A 170 11.17 3.28 -15.12
N PHE A 171 10.24 2.63 -14.43
CA PHE A 171 10.26 2.62 -12.96
C PHE A 171 11.38 1.71 -12.45
N ILE A 172 11.47 0.51 -13.00
CA ILE A 172 12.44 -0.48 -12.53
C ILE A 172 13.88 -0.12 -12.88
N GLU A 173 14.15 0.43 -14.08
CA GLU A 173 15.46 0.96 -14.45
C GLU A 173 15.90 2.08 -13.50
N ARG A 174 14.97 2.99 -13.14
CA ARG A 174 15.24 4.05 -12.15
C ARG A 174 15.55 3.47 -10.77
N ASN A 175 14.82 2.44 -10.34
CA ASN A 175 15.01 1.83 -9.03
C ASN A 175 16.33 1.03 -8.96
N ILE A 176 16.70 0.31 -10.03
CA ILE A 176 18.00 -0.36 -10.16
C ILE A 176 19.12 0.68 -10.05
N GLU A 177 19.06 1.76 -10.84
CA GLU A 177 20.09 2.81 -10.80
C GLU A 177 20.20 3.42 -9.40
N LEU A 178 19.06 3.74 -8.77
CA LEU A 178 19.02 4.31 -7.43
C LEU A 178 19.68 3.38 -6.39
N VAL A 179 19.41 2.08 -6.44
CA VAL A 179 20.03 1.09 -5.53
C VAL A 179 21.53 0.98 -5.81
N LYS A 180 21.94 0.96 -7.08
CA LYS A 180 23.35 0.91 -7.48
C LYS A 180 24.11 2.14 -6.98
N THR A 181 23.57 3.34 -7.17
CA THR A 181 24.27 4.58 -6.85
C THR A 181 24.25 4.92 -5.35
N GLU A 182 23.12 4.75 -4.67
CA GLU A 182 22.92 5.25 -3.31
C GLU A 182 23.21 4.22 -2.22
N LEU A 183 23.20 2.91 -2.55
CA LEU A 183 23.43 1.82 -1.59
C LEU A 183 24.67 1.01 -1.95
N LEU A 184 24.70 0.37 -3.12
CA LEU A 184 25.82 -0.50 -3.52
C LEU A 184 27.10 0.29 -3.80
N GLY A 185 26.99 1.50 -4.34
CA GLY A 185 28.12 2.42 -4.57
C GLY A 185 28.50 3.28 -3.37
N SER A 186 27.90 3.04 -2.20
CA SER A 186 28.15 3.82 -0.98
C SER A 186 29.28 3.23 -0.13
N ASP A 187 29.82 4.02 0.80
CA ASP A 187 30.77 3.55 1.81
C ASP A 187 30.09 2.89 3.03
N TYR A 188 28.76 2.68 2.98
CA TYR A 188 28.04 2.03 4.06
C TYR A 188 28.22 0.51 4.01
N ASP A 189 28.19 -0.12 5.18
CA ASP A 189 28.31 -1.57 5.35
C ASP A 189 27.34 -2.37 4.46
N ILE A 190 26.12 -1.87 4.24
CA ILE A 190 25.09 -2.49 3.39
C ILE A 190 25.56 -2.77 1.96
N ALA A 191 26.53 -2.00 1.43
CA ALA A 191 27.02 -2.17 0.06
C ALA A 191 27.53 -3.59 -0.23
N ASN A 192 28.09 -4.25 0.78
CA ASN A 192 28.62 -5.62 0.66
C ASN A 192 27.59 -6.71 1.01
N HIS A 193 26.42 -6.32 1.50
CA HIS A 193 25.43 -7.20 2.11
C HIS A 193 24.03 -7.06 1.47
N LEU A 194 23.99 -6.48 0.27
CA LEU A 194 22.78 -6.21 -0.48
C LEU A 194 22.83 -6.86 -1.86
N THR A 195 21.78 -7.56 -2.21
CA THR A 195 21.51 -8.02 -3.58
C THR A 195 20.11 -7.57 -4.03
N MET A 196 19.89 -7.50 -5.34
CA MET A 196 18.59 -7.15 -5.92
C MET A 196 18.23 -8.12 -7.04
N HIS A 197 17.11 -8.80 -6.89
CA HIS A 197 16.50 -9.70 -7.86
C HIS A 197 15.30 -9.01 -8.50
N VAL A 198 15.37 -8.81 -9.82
CA VAL A 198 14.31 -8.22 -10.64
C VAL A 198 13.68 -9.33 -11.46
N ILE A 199 12.48 -9.75 -11.08
CA ILE A 199 11.72 -10.78 -11.79
C ILE A 199 10.86 -10.12 -12.86
N ASP A 200 11.31 -10.20 -14.11
CA ASP A 200 10.66 -9.57 -15.26
C ASP A 200 9.61 -10.48 -15.89
N ASN A 201 8.40 -10.44 -15.33
CA ASN A 201 7.21 -11.12 -15.87
C ASN A 201 6.80 -10.60 -17.26
N GLY A 202 7.31 -9.43 -17.67
CA GLY A 202 7.11 -8.89 -19.01
C GLY A 202 8.02 -9.52 -20.05
N SER A 203 9.19 -10.01 -19.61
CA SER A 203 10.31 -10.40 -20.47
C SER A 203 10.65 -9.30 -21.50
N THR A 204 10.64 -8.05 -21.04
CA THR A 204 10.87 -6.84 -21.86
C THR A 204 12.15 -6.10 -21.52
N LEU A 205 12.77 -6.37 -20.36
CA LEU A 205 14.01 -5.73 -19.94
C LEU A 205 15.24 -6.33 -20.64
N PRO A 206 16.28 -5.51 -20.92
CA PRO A 206 17.56 -6.00 -21.39
C PRO A 206 18.34 -6.65 -20.24
N ALA A 207 17.95 -7.87 -19.86
CA ALA A 207 18.43 -8.55 -18.65
C ALA A 207 19.97 -8.61 -18.52
N ALA A 208 20.67 -8.92 -19.61
CA ALA A 208 22.13 -9.02 -19.62
C ALA A 208 22.84 -7.67 -19.43
N GLU A 209 22.21 -6.56 -19.79
CA GLU A 209 22.79 -5.21 -19.66
C GLU A 209 22.56 -4.62 -18.27
N LEU A 210 21.41 -4.94 -17.65
CA LEU A 210 21.04 -4.44 -16.34
C LEU A 210 21.65 -5.26 -15.19
N SER A 211 21.95 -6.54 -15.45
CA SER A 211 22.52 -7.44 -14.45
C SER A 211 24.03 -7.22 -14.24
N ASP A 212 24.47 -7.39 -13.01
CA ASP A 212 25.87 -7.42 -12.59
C ASP A 212 26.04 -8.38 -11.39
N GLU A 213 27.08 -8.17 -10.57
CA GLU A 213 27.37 -9.04 -9.42
C GLU A 213 26.35 -8.92 -8.27
N HIS A 214 25.67 -7.76 -8.15
CA HIS A 214 24.74 -7.47 -7.05
C HIS A 214 23.29 -7.40 -7.53
N VAL A 215 23.06 -7.06 -8.80
CA VAL A 215 21.73 -6.97 -9.40
C VAL A 215 21.55 -8.08 -10.42
N THR A 216 20.52 -8.91 -10.27
CA THR A 216 20.15 -9.94 -11.24
C THR A 216 18.77 -9.64 -11.81
N VAL A 217 18.69 -9.49 -13.13
CA VAL A 217 17.42 -9.35 -13.85
C VAL A 217 17.09 -10.67 -14.54
N THR A 218 15.93 -11.23 -14.20
CA THR A 218 15.55 -12.56 -14.61
C THR A 218 14.26 -12.53 -15.43
N PRO A 219 14.31 -12.82 -16.75
CA PRO A 219 13.11 -12.98 -17.56
C PRO A 219 12.21 -14.10 -17.04
N ASN A 220 10.91 -13.82 -16.94
CA ASN A 220 9.92 -14.73 -16.38
C ASN A 220 8.62 -14.72 -17.19
N GLU A 221 7.87 -15.83 -17.16
CA GLU A 221 6.50 -15.84 -17.66
C GLU A 221 5.62 -14.94 -16.78
N ASN A 222 4.53 -14.43 -17.35
CA ASN A 222 3.61 -13.60 -16.58
C ASN A 222 2.74 -14.45 -15.65
N VAL A 223 3.25 -14.68 -14.45
CA VAL A 223 2.59 -15.41 -13.36
C VAL A 223 1.97 -14.49 -12.30
N GLY A 224 1.87 -13.19 -12.61
CA GLY A 224 1.34 -12.18 -11.68
C GLY A 224 2.31 -11.86 -10.54
N GLY A 225 1.83 -11.07 -9.57
CA GLY A 225 2.59 -10.64 -8.40
C GLY A 225 3.05 -11.83 -7.56
N ALA A 226 2.13 -12.71 -7.16
CA ALA A 226 2.46 -13.83 -6.28
C ALA A 226 3.56 -14.74 -6.85
N GLY A 227 3.49 -15.04 -8.15
CA GLY A 227 4.50 -15.88 -8.79
C GLY A 227 5.84 -15.18 -9.00
N GLY A 228 5.84 -13.88 -9.29
CA GLY A 228 7.08 -13.11 -9.37
C GLY A 228 7.77 -12.99 -8.01
N PHE A 229 7.01 -12.70 -6.94
CA PHE A 229 7.56 -12.66 -5.59
C PHE A 229 7.98 -14.04 -5.10
N ALA A 230 7.24 -15.11 -5.42
CA ALA A 230 7.67 -16.48 -5.11
C ALA A 230 9.00 -16.83 -5.79
N ARG A 231 9.18 -16.45 -7.06
CA ARG A 231 10.47 -16.60 -7.77
C ARG A 231 11.57 -15.79 -7.10
N GLY A 232 11.31 -14.53 -6.79
CA GLY A 232 12.28 -13.66 -6.11
C GLY A 232 12.69 -14.18 -4.73
N MET A 233 11.76 -14.77 -3.96
CA MET A 233 12.08 -15.48 -2.71
C MET A 233 12.98 -16.69 -2.96
N ILE A 234 12.70 -17.52 -3.97
CA ILE A 234 13.53 -18.69 -4.31
C ILE A 234 14.93 -18.24 -4.72
N GLU A 235 15.06 -17.26 -5.62
CA GLU A 235 16.35 -16.75 -6.08
C GLU A 235 17.16 -16.14 -4.92
N SER A 236 16.51 -15.44 -3.99
CA SER A 236 17.15 -14.91 -2.78
C SER A 236 17.65 -16.01 -1.83
N LEU A 237 16.92 -17.12 -1.72
CA LEU A 237 17.30 -18.27 -0.90
C LEU A 237 18.46 -19.08 -1.50
N GLU A 238 18.57 -19.08 -2.83
CA GLU A 238 19.50 -19.94 -3.60
C GLU A 238 20.69 -19.17 -4.19
N GLN A 239 20.77 -17.86 -3.97
CA GLN A 239 21.91 -17.04 -4.38
C GLN A 239 23.22 -17.49 -3.71
N ALA A 240 24.37 -17.05 -4.24
CA ALA A 240 25.70 -17.51 -3.83
C ALA A 240 25.95 -17.35 -2.32
N THR A 241 25.59 -16.19 -1.76
CA THR A 241 25.52 -15.96 -0.31
C THR A 241 24.05 -15.93 0.11
N PRO A 242 23.50 -17.01 0.67
CA PRO A 242 22.07 -17.10 0.94
C PRO A 242 21.56 -15.91 1.77
N ALA A 243 20.47 -15.29 1.32
CA ALA A 243 19.88 -14.17 2.03
C ALA A 243 19.44 -14.57 3.45
N THR A 244 19.61 -13.67 4.40
CA THR A 244 19.03 -13.77 5.75
C THR A 244 17.63 -13.17 5.77
N HIS A 245 17.37 -12.18 4.92
CA HIS A 245 16.12 -11.43 4.84
C HIS A 245 15.80 -11.11 3.38
N VAL A 246 14.52 -11.15 3.01
CA VAL A 246 14.05 -10.78 1.67
C VAL A 246 13.12 -9.57 1.81
N LEU A 247 13.47 -8.44 1.18
CA LEU A 247 12.61 -7.27 1.01
C LEU A 247 11.79 -7.43 -0.26
N LEU A 248 10.49 -7.71 -0.12
CA LEU A 248 9.54 -7.62 -1.22
C LEU A 248 9.20 -6.16 -1.48
N MET A 249 9.27 -5.75 -2.74
CA MET A 249 9.04 -4.37 -3.16
C MET A 249 8.37 -4.31 -4.54
N ASP A 250 7.33 -3.50 -4.67
CA ASP A 250 6.65 -3.25 -5.95
C ASP A 250 7.58 -2.55 -6.96
N ASP A 251 7.30 -2.69 -8.25
CA ASP A 251 8.10 -2.06 -9.30
C ASP A 251 7.77 -0.58 -9.50
N ASP A 252 6.50 -0.18 -9.34
CA ASP A 252 6.00 1.17 -9.62
C ASP A 252 5.92 2.11 -8.40
N VAL A 253 6.86 1.92 -7.47
CA VAL A 253 7.07 2.80 -6.30
C VAL A 253 8.23 3.77 -6.50
N GLU A 254 8.18 4.85 -5.73
CA GLU A 254 9.34 5.71 -5.49
C GLU A 254 9.96 5.35 -4.15
N VAL A 255 11.20 4.85 -4.21
CA VAL A 255 11.93 4.31 -3.06
C VAL A 255 12.77 5.39 -2.40
N SER A 256 12.83 5.35 -1.07
CA SER A 256 13.83 6.05 -0.28
C SER A 256 15.01 5.09 0.01
N PRO A 257 16.23 5.34 -0.51
CA PRO A 257 17.39 4.50 -0.19
C PRO A 257 17.66 4.44 1.31
N GLU A 258 17.40 5.56 2.00
CA GLU A 258 17.50 5.65 3.45
C GLU A 258 16.55 4.68 4.16
N SER A 259 15.36 4.40 3.61
CA SER A 259 14.45 3.41 4.21
C SER A 259 15.06 2.01 4.18
N ILE A 260 15.76 1.64 3.09
CA ILE A 260 16.46 0.35 2.97
C ILE A 260 17.66 0.32 3.93
N LEU A 261 18.46 1.38 3.98
CA LEU A 261 19.60 1.49 4.90
C LEU A 261 19.17 1.38 6.36
N ARG A 262 18.12 2.10 6.78
CA ARG A 262 17.55 2.00 8.13
C ARG A 262 17.02 0.61 8.43
N THR A 263 16.42 -0.04 7.43
CA THR A 263 15.92 -1.42 7.57
C THR A 263 17.07 -2.38 7.80
N TYR A 264 18.13 -2.32 7.00
CA TYR A 264 19.33 -3.11 7.20
C TYR A 264 19.93 -2.92 8.59
N ASN A 265 20.13 -1.66 9.00
CA ASN A 265 20.66 -1.31 10.31
C ASN A 265 19.77 -1.81 11.46
N LEU A 266 18.44 -1.69 11.32
CA LEU A 266 17.47 -2.22 12.29
C LEU A 266 17.64 -3.73 12.46
N LEU A 267 17.75 -4.48 11.37
CA LEU A 267 17.91 -5.94 11.40
C LEU A 267 19.23 -6.37 12.05
N ARG A 268 20.30 -5.59 11.90
CA ARG A 268 21.59 -5.87 12.55
C ARG A 268 21.55 -5.77 14.07
N ILE A 269 20.70 -4.91 14.63
CA ILE A 269 20.62 -4.68 16.08
C ILE A 269 19.33 -5.19 16.72
N VAL A 270 18.42 -5.77 15.94
CA VAL A 270 17.15 -6.33 16.41
C VAL A 270 17.37 -7.32 17.56
N ASN A 271 16.47 -7.35 18.53
CA ASN A 271 16.55 -8.24 19.68
C ASN A 271 16.01 -9.65 19.33
N ASP A 272 16.09 -10.59 20.28
CA ASP A 272 15.65 -11.98 20.04
C ASP A 272 14.13 -12.07 19.85
N GLU A 273 13.36 -11.23 20.55
CA GLU A 273 11.90 -11.20 20.47
C GLU A 273 11.37 -10.82 19.08
N TYR A 274 12.09 -9.96 18.36
CA TYR A 274 11.74 -9.46 17.03
C TYR A 274 12.60 -10.05 15.90
N SER A 275 13.41 -11.06 16.18
CA SER A 275 14.30 -11.70 15.20
C SER A 275 13.57 -12.32 14.00
N GLU A 276 12.34 -12.77 14.18
CA GLU A 276 11.48 -13.31 13.12
C GLU A 276 10.33 -12.36 12.71
N ALA A 277 10.39 -11.09 13.15
CA ALA A 277 9.38 -10.10 12.83
C ALA A 277 9.49 -9.64 11.37
N PHE A 278 8.35 -9.28 10.79
CA PHE A 278 8.32 -8.61 9.48
C PHE A 278 8.61 -7.13 9.69
N VAL A 279 9.44 -6.54 8.81
CA VAL A 279 9.57 -5.08 8.73
C VAL A 279 8.64 -4.59 7.64
N SER A 280 7.68 -3.73 7.99
CA SER A 280 6.76 -3.16 7.01
C SER A 280 6.99 -1.66 6.84
N GLY A 281 7.15 -1.24 5.59
CA GLY A 281 7.29 0.15 5.22
C GLY A 281 5.93 0.79 4.96
N ALA A 282 5.76 2.02 5.43
CA ALA A 282 4.54 2.77 5.17
C ALA A 282 4.39 3.09 3.67
N MET A 283 3.18 2.92 3.13
CA MET A 283 2.81 3.45 1.82
C MET A 283 2.36 4.90 1.97
N LEU A 284 3.18 5.82 1.45
CA LEU A 284 2.82 7.21 1.23
C LEU A 284 2.21 7.37 -0.17
N ASN A 285 1.27 8.30 -0.36
CA ASN A 285 0.66 8.48 -1.68
C ASN A 285 1.56 9.29 -2.62
N ILE A 286 1.79 8.85 -3.86
CA ILE A 286 2.55 9.65 -4.85
C ILE A 286 1.83 10.97 -5.17
N GLU A 287 0.50 10.97 -5.24
CA GLU A 287 -0.28 12.15 -5.63
C GLU A 287 -0.45 13.17 -4.50
N ASP A 288 -0.30 12.74 -3.23
CA ASP A 288 -0.30 13.61 -2.05
C ASP A 288 0.78 13.09 -1.09
N THR A 289 2.03 13.54 -1.30
CA THR A 289 3.24 12.88 -0.76
C THR A 289 3.38 12.94 0.76
N GLN A 290 2.57 13.75 1.43
CA GLN A 290 2.46 13.81 2.88
C GLN A 290 1.49 12.78 3.47
N ASP A 291 0.58 12.21 2.67
CA ASP A 291 -0.46 11.32 3.16
C ASP A 291 0.07 9.88 3.27
N GLN A 292 0.15 9.37 4.49
CA GLN A 292 0.35 7.95 4.77
C GLN A 292 -0.99 7.22 4.69
N LYS A 293 -1.07 6.28 3.74
CA LYS A 293 -2.27 5.48 3.53
C LYS A 293 -2.34 4.32 4.52
N GLU A 294 -1.26 3.55 4.63
CA GLU A 294 -1.21 2.31 5.42
C GLU A 294 0.24 1.85 5.58
N ASP A 295 0.58 1.21 6.69
CA ASP A 295 1.84 0.45 6.85
C ASP A 295 1.60 -1.04 7.14
N THR A 296 0.42 -1.40 7.63
CA THR A 296 -0.08 -2.76 7.81
C THR A 296 -1.61 -2.74 7.81
N GLY A 297 -2.22 -3.88 7.53
CA GLY A 297 -3.66 -4.05 7.53
C GLY A 297 -4.09 -5.30 8.28
N PHE A 298 -5.40 -5.48 8.39
CA PHE A 298 -6.03 -6.71 8.87
C PHE A 298 -7.34 -6.94 8.13
N ILE A 299 -7.91 -8.13 8.23
CA ILE A 299 -9.25 -8.40 7.70
C ILE A 299 -10.28 -8.16 8.79
N SER A 300 -11.24 -7.29 8.52
CA SER A 300 -12.42 -7.09 9.36
C SER A 300 -13.21 -8.39 9.49
N THR A 301 -13.36 -8.89 10.71
CA THR A 301 -14.14 -10.11 11.01
C THR A 301 -15.64 -9.90 10.84
N TYR A 302 -16.09 -8.65 10.74
CA TYR A 302 -17.48 -8.25 10.53
C TYR A 302 -17.95 -8.45 9.07
N ASP A 303 -17.15 -7.98 8.09
CA ASP A 303 -17.56 -7.93 6.68
C ASP A 303 -16.53 -8.49 5.70
N GLY A 304 -15.36 -8.94 6.18
CA GLY A 304 -14.31 -9.54 5.36
C GLY A 304 -13.51 -8.52 4.54
N SER A 305 -13.65 -7.23 4.82
CA SER A 305 -12.88 -6.19 4.14
C SER A 305 -11.45 -6.09 4.67
N CYS A 306 -10.50 -5.83 3.78
CA CYS A 306 -9.15 -5.43 4.17
C CYS A 306 -9.18 -3.98 4.67
N VAL A 307 -8.72 -3.77 5.89
CA VAL A 307 -8.74 -2.46 6.57
C VAL A 307 -7.36 -2.10 7.09
N PRO A 308 -6.94 -0.83 6.98
CA PRO A 308 -5.65 -0.40 7.50
C PRO A 308 -5.65 -0.49 9.03
N ALA A 309 -4.52 -0.90 9.59
CA ALA A 309 -4.32 -1.02 11.04
C ALA A 309 -4.32 0.35 11.73
N LYS A 310 -3.91 1.39 11.00
CA LYS A 310 -3.83 2.79 11.46
C LYS A 310 -4.84 3.65 10.69
N PRO A 311 -5.38 4.71 11.30
CA PRO A 311 -6.13 5.73 10.55
C PRO A 311 -5.23 6.40 9.50
N PRO A 312 -5.79 7.12 8.51
CA PRO A 312 -5.00 7.99 7.64
C PRO A 312 -4.20 9.01 8.45
N LEU A 313 -2.91 9.15 8.14
CA LEU A 313 -1.98 10.06 8.83
C LEU A 313 -1.32 11.00 7.84
N GLN A 314 -0.94 12.20 8.27
CA GLN A 314 -0.14 13.13 7.47
C GLN A 314 1.25 13.28 8.08
N ILE A 315 2.28 12.82 7.37
CA ILE A 315 3.65 12.78 7.90
C ILE A 315 4.31 14.16 8.05
N THR A 316 3.65 15.20 7.53
CA THR A 316 4.00 16.61 7.72
C THR A 316 3.45 17.21 9.02
N LYS A 317 2.57 16.48 9.73
CA LYS A 317 1.99 16.87 11.01
C LYS A 317 2.71 16.15 12.14
N PHE A 318 3.37 16.91 13.00
CA PHE A 318 4.08 16.38 14.17
C PHE A 318 3.26 15.41 15.03
N VAL A 319 2.00 15.75 15.31
CA VAL A 319 1.11 14.89 16.12
C VAL A 319 0.85 13.52 15.49
N ASP A 320 0.79 13.46 14.15
CA ASP A 320 0.58 12.20 13.42
C ASP A 320 1.87 11.38 13.38
N VAL A 321 3.04 12.04 13.30
CA VAL A 321 4.37 11.42 13.42
C VAL A 321 4.54 10.76 14.80
N VAL A 322 4.11 11.42 15.88
CA VAL A 322 4.12 10.86 17.25
C VAL A 322 3.09 9.72 17.38
N TYR A 323 1.87 9.90 16.85
CA TYR A 323 0.84 8.87 16.86
C TYR A 323 1.30 7.58 16.16
N ASN A 324 1.96 7.71 15.00
CA ASN A 324 2.47 6.58 14.23
C ASN A 324 3.46 5.72 15.02
N GLU A 325 4.22 6.35 15.93
CA GLU A 325 5.20 5.70 16.81
C GLU A 325 4.57 5.07 18.05
N CYS A 326 3.49 5.67 18.55
CA CYS A 326 2.78 5.19 19.74
C CYS A 326 1.75 4.08 19.46
N TYR A 327 1.59 3.66 18.20
CA TYR A 327 0.56 2.72 17.81
C TYR A 327 0.63 1.41 18.61
N ASP A 328 -0.51 1.05 19.20
CA ASP A 328 -0.73 -0.21 19.91
C ASP A 328 -1.82 -1.02 19.20
N GLU A 329 -1.43 -2.19 18.69
CA GLU A 329 -2.32 -3.08 17.96
C GLU A 329 -3.43 -3.65 18.86
N GLN A 330 -3.18 -3.82 20.17
CA GLN A 330 -4.14 -4.39 21.10
C GLN A 330 -5.39 -3.51 21.28
N MET A 331 -5.30 -2.23 20.92
CA MET A 331 -6.41 -1.28 21.03
C MET A 331 -7.33 -1.29 19.80
N ASN A 332 -6.79 -1.61 18.62
CA ASN A 332 -7.48 -1.38 17.34
C ASN A 332 -7.71 -2.66 16.53
N ILE A 333 -6.94 -3.71 16.77
CA ILE A 333 -7.06 -4.98 16.07
C ILE A 333 -7.95 -5.92 16.90
N PRO A 334 -9.07 -6.42 16.35
CA PRO A 334 -9.87 -7.45 17.03
C PRO A 334 -9.01 -8.66 17.41
N ALA A 335 -9.26 -9.24 18.59
CA ALA A 335 -8.49 -10.37 19.10
C ALA A 335 -8.55 -11.64 18.21
N ASP A 336 -9.56 -11.73 17.35
CA ASP A 336 -9.78 -12.81 16.38
C ASP A 336 -9.39 -12.41 14.95
N ALA A 337 -8.69 -11.29 14.78
CA ALA A 337 -8.11 -10.84 13.52
C ALA A 337 -6.57 -10.90 13.56
N HIS A 338 -5.98 -11.18 12.41
CA HIS A 338 -4.53 -11.20 12.22
C HIS A 338 -4.12 -10.10 11.25
N ARG A 339 -2.96 -9.49 11.52
CA ARG A 339 -2.38 -8.45 10.68
C ARG A 339 -1.61 -9.05 9.50
N TYR A 340 -1.52 -8.27 8.42
CA TYR A 340 -0.64 -8.51 7.29
C TYR A 340 0.11 -7.22 6.92
N ALA A 341 1.19 -7.38 6.17
CA ALA A 341 1.90 -6.29 5.51
C ALA A 341 1.85 -6.53 4.01
N ALA A 342 1.52 -5.48 3.26
CA ALA A 342 1.51 -5.57 1.81
C ALA A 342 2.93 -5.48 1.24
N TRP A 343 3.11 -6.02 0.05
CA TRP A 343 4.43 -6.25 -0.54
C TRP A 343 5.00 -5.07 -1.34
N TRP A 344 4.43 -3.87 -1.20
CA TRP A 344 5.08 -2.65 -1.68
C TRP A 344 6.41 -2.37 -0.96
N TYR A 345 6.51 -2.78 0.31
CA TYR A 345 7.73 -2.77 1.12
C TYR A 345 7.54 -3.68 2.34
N CYS A 346 7.95 -4.94 2.23
CA CYS A 346 7.83 -5.92 3.31
C CYS A 346 9.08 -6.79 3.40
N VAL A 347 9.82 -6.71 4.51
CA VAL A 347 10.95 -7.59 4.78
C VAL A 347 10.51 -8.81 5.54
N ILE A 348 10.89 -9.98 5.03
CA ILE A 348 10.56 -11.29 5.57
C ILE A 348 11.87 -12.03 5.87
N PRO A 349 12.12 -12.44 7.13
CA PRO A 349 13.27 -13.29 7.47
C PRO A 349 13.20 -14.64 6.74
N THR A 350 14.34 -15.11 6.22
CA THR A 350 14.35 -16.37 5.44
C THR A 350 14.06 -17.60 6.29
N THR A 351 14.20 -17.52 7.62
CA THR A 351 13.72 -18.57 8.54
C THR A 351 12.20 -18.72 8.45
N VAL A 352 11.47 -17.61 8.38
CA VAL A 352 10.01 -17.60 8.25
C VAL A 352 9.58 -18.13 6.88
N ILE A 353 10.30 -17.78 5.80
CA ILE A 353 10.06 -18.34 4.46
C ILE A 353 10.30 -19.85 4.43
N LYS A 354 11.39 -20.33 5.04
CA LYS A 354 11.70 -21.77 5.08
C LYS A 354 10.68 -22.55 5.91
N TYR A 355 10.17 -21.96 6.99
CA TYR A 355 9.21 -22.60 7.89
C TYR A 355 7.78 -22.63 7.31
N ASN A 356 7.32 -21.51 6.76
CA ASN A 356 5.96 -21.40 6.23
C ASN A 356 5.87 -21.78 4.75
N GLY A 357 6.96 -21.75 3.99
CA GLY A 357 6.93 -21.93 2.55
C GLY A 357 6.65 -20.63 1.81
N LEU A 358 6.24 -20.74 0.56
CA LEU A 358 6.02 -19.65 -0.39
C LEU A 358 4.54 -19.23 -0.45
N PRO A 359 4.22 -18.11 -1.13
CA PRO A 359 2.83 -17.68 -1.35
C PRO A 359 1.97 -18.72 -2.07
N LEU A 360 0.65 -18.59 -1.94
CA LEU A 360 -0.28 -19.38 -2.77
C LEU A 360 -0.16 -19.02 -4.26
N PRO A 361 -0.39 -19.96 -5.19
CA PRO A 361 -0.33 -19.74 -6.64
C PRO A 361 -1.57 -19.02 -7.18
N ILE A 362 -1.83 -17.84 -6.63
CA ILE A 362 -2.79 -16.87 -7.15
C ILE A 362 -2.06 -15.85 -8.02
N PHE A 363 -2.79 -15.03 -8.78
CA PHE A 363 -2.16 -14.13 -9.74
C PHE A 363 -1.73 -12.80 -9.07
N VAL A 364 -2.71 -12.08 -8.52
CA VAL A 364 -2.54 -10.81 -7.79
C VAL A 364 -3.66 -10.70 -6.76
N ARG A 365 -3.44 -9.90 -5.71
CA ARG A 365 -4.33 -9.67 -4.56
C ARG A 365 -4.45 -10.89 -3.65
N PHE A 366 -4.46 -10.59 -2.35
CA PHE A 366 -4.58 -11.55 -1.24
C PHE A 366 -3.37 -12.47 -1.05
N ASP A 367 -2.35 -12.36 -1.89
CA ASP A 367 -1.07 -13.06 -1.77
C ASP A 367 -0.32 -12.57 -0.55
N ASP A 368 -0.21 -11.26 -0.38
CA ASP A 368 0.32 -10.61 0.81
C ASP A 368 -0.54 -10.83 2.07
N VAL A 369 -1.85 -10.69 1.94
CA VAL A 369 -2.81 -10.88 3.03
C VAL A 369 -2.75 -12.30 3.57
N GLU A 370 -2.85 -13.30 2.69
CA GLU A 370 -2.82 -14.70 3.07
C GLU A 370 -1.47 -15.05 3.70
N TYR A 371 -0.36 -14.67 3.07
CA TYR A 371 0.97 -14.99 3.57
C TYR A 371 1.23 -14.37 4.94
N GLY A 372 0.86 -13.09 5.13
CA GLY A 372 0.99 -12.40 6.41
C GLY A 372 0.18 -13.06 7.52
N ILE A 373 -1.08 -13.43 7.24
CA ILE A 373 -1.93 -14.11 8.22
C ILE A 373 -1.44 -15.53 8.51
N ARG A 374 -0.99 -16.28 7.50
CA ARG A 374 -0.44 -17.64 7.66
C ARG A 374 0.82 -17.64 8.52
N CYS A 375 1.72 -16.70 8.28
CA CYS A 375 2.95 -16.57 9.06
C CYS A 375 2.68 -16.04 10.47
N ASN A 376 1.62 -15.23 10.64
CA ASN A 376 1.25 -14.55 11.89
C ASN A 376 2.46 -13.95 12.65
N PRO A 377 3.28 -13.12 11.99
CA PRO A 377 4.51 -12.61 12.58
C PRO A 377 4.23 -11.45 13.53
N LYS A 378 5.25 -11.07 14.31
CA LYS A 378 5.31 -9.70 14.86
C LYS A 378 5.63 -8.73 13.72
N PHE A 379 5.17 -7.49 13.85
CA PHE A 379 5.48 -6.42 12.90
C PHE A 379 6.34 -5.34 13.53
N MET A 380 7.40 -4.95 12.83
CA MET A 380 8.15 -3.73 13.05
C MET A 380 7.72 -2.71 11.98
N THR A 381 7.14 -1.59 12.39
CA THR A 381 6.87 -0.43 11.51
C THR A 381 7.40 0.82 12.18
N MET A 382 8.05 1.73 11.47
CA MET A 382 8.73 2.90 12.05
C MET A 382 8.66 4.11 11.13
N ASN A 383 8.68 5.32 11.68
CA ASN A 383 8.87 6.53 10.89
C ASN A 383 10.15 6.49 10.05
N GLY A 384 10.10 7.03 8.84
CA GLY A 384 11.22 7.05 7.88
C GLY A 384 11.48 5.73 7.15
N ILE A 385 10.72 4.66 7.42
CA ILE A 385 10.71 3.43 6.60
C ILE A 385 9.43 3.45 5.76
N CYS A 386 9.55 3.82 4.49
CA CYS A 386 8.39 4.02 3.62
C CYS A 386 8.75 3.94 2.14
N VAL A 387 7.71 3.87 1.31
CA VAL A 387 7.75 4.10 -0.14
C VAL A 387 6.61 5.03 -0.54
N TRP A 388 6.76 5.76 -1.65
CA TRP A 388 5.61 6.43 -2.26
C TRP A 388 5.01 5.55 -3.36
N HIS A 389 3.70 5.35 -3.32
CA HIS A 389 2.94 4.56 -4.28
C HIS A 389 1.66 5.30 -4.72
N ALA A 390 1.22 5.11 -5.96
CA ALA A 390 -0.09 5.56 -6.45
C ALA A 390 -1.28 5.10 -5.56
N LYS A 391 -2.24 6.00 -5.32
CA LYS A 391 -3.45 5.74 -4.53
C LYS A 391 -4.28 4.56 -5.07
N PHE A 392 -4.99 3.87 -4.17
CA PHE A 392 -5.81 2.69 -4.53
C PHE A 392 -7.03 3.02 -5.41
N ASP A 393 -7.63 4.19 -5.25
CA ASP A 393 -8.79 4.63 -6.05
C ASP A 393 -8.42 4.87 -7.51
N ILE A 394 -7.25 5.46 -7.76
CA ILE A 394 -6.68 5.65 -9.11
C ILE A 394 -6.35 4.29 -9.77
N ARG A 395 -5.99 3.28 -8.96
CA ARG A 395 -5.66 1.93 -9.42
C ARG A 395 -6.86 0.97 -9.47
N TYR A 396 -8.09 1.47 -9.32
CA TYR A 396 -9.27 0.61 -9.32
C TYR A 396 -9.40 -0.19 -10.64
N ASN A 397 -9.51 -1.52 -10.51
CA ASN A 397 -9.75 -2.41 -11.63
C ASN A 397 -10.70 -3.53 -11.19
N ALA A 398 -11.88 -3.63 -11.79
CA ALA A 398 -12.86 -4.66 -11.43
C ALA A 398 -12.36 -6.11 -11.68
N GLY A 399 -11.47 -6.34 -12.65
CA GLY A 399 -10.80 -7.64 -12.82
C GLY A 399 -9.98 -8.04 -11.59
N VAL A 400 -9.45 -7.06 -10.87
CA VAL A 400 -8.75 -7.24 -9.60
C VAL A 400 -9.77 -7.30 -8.44
N GLU A 401 -10.58 -6.26 -8.29
CA GLU A 401 -11.43 -6.02 -7.12
C GLU A 401 -12.74 -6.83 -7.07
N ARG A 402 -13.14 -7.47 -8.18
CA ARG A 402 -14.36 -8.28 -8.28
C ARG A 402 -14.04 -9.73 -8.58
N TYR A 403 -13.18 -9.99 -9.55
CA TYR A 403 -12.78 -11.37 -9.88
C TYR A 403 -11.72 -11.92 -8.92
N GLN A 404 -10.53 -11.30 -8.85
CA GLN A 404 -9.42 -11.83 -8.04
C GLN A 404 -9.74 -11.82 -6.55
N THR A 405 -10.23 -10.70 -6.00
CA THR A 405 -10.55 -10.56 -4.57
C THR A 405 -11.51 -11.65 -4.10
N ILE A 406 -12.64 -11.87 -4.79
CA ILE A 406 -13.60 -12.92 -4.43
C ILE A 406 -12.98 -14.31 -4.51
N ARG A 407 -12.28 -14.60 -5.60
CA ARG A 407 -11.68 -15.93 -5.80
C ARG A 407 -10.63 -16.20 -4.71
N ASN A 408 -9.69 -15.27 -4.54
CA ASN A 408 -8.51 -15.45 -3.72
C ASN A 408 -8.82 -15.37 -2.23
N GLN A 409 -9.75 -14.52 -1.78
CA GLN A 409 -10.17 -14.49 -0.36
C GLN A 409 -10.81 -15.82 0.06
N MET A 410 -11.56 -16.47 -0.83
CA MET A 410 -12.19 -17.77 -0.56
C MET A 410 -11.16 -18.91 -0.56
N ILE A 411 -10.16 -18.85 -1.46
CA ILE A 411 -9.03 -19.78 -1.47
C ILE A 411 -8.23 -19.63 -0.17
N GLY A 412 -7.82 -18.41 0.18
CA GLY A 412 -7.12 -18.11 1.43
C GLY A 412 -7.91 -18.54 2.66
N GLN A 413 -9.24 -18.36 2.66
CA GLN A 413 -10.09 -18.81 3.77
C GLN A 413 -10.09 -20.33 3.94
N LEU A 414 -10.05 -21.11 2.86
CA LEU A 414 -10.07 -22.58 2.95
C LEU A 414 -8.69 -23.23 3.08
N THR A 415 -7.63 -22.48 2.82
CA THR A 415 -6.23 -22.92 2.98
C THR A 415 -5.67 -22.51 4.34
N THR A 416 -5.88 -21.25 4.73
CA THR A 416 -5.22 -20.61 5.87
C THR A 416 -6.20 -20.28 6.99
N GLY A 417 -7.45 -19.96 6.67
CA GLY A 417 -8.43 -19.50 7.66
C GLY A 417 -8.26 -18.03 8.00
N LEU A 418 -8.37 -17.16 6.99
CA LEU A 418 -8.12 -15.72 7.11
C LEU A 418 -8.99 -15.01 8.16
N VAL A 419 -10.22 -15.49 8.36
CA VAL A 419 -11.17 -15.03 9.39
C VAL A 419 -11.82 -16.23 10.10
N PRO A 420 -12.43 -16.03 11.30
CA PRO A 420 -12.96 -17.14 12.09
C PRO A 420 -14.09 -17.96 11.42
N ASP A 421 -14.92 -17.34 10.58
CA ASP A 421 -16.05 -18.00 9.91
C ASP A 421 -16.11 -17.66 8.42
N MET A 422 -16.17 -18.70 7.58
CA MET A 422 -16.39 -18.60 6.14
C MET A 422 -17.66 -17.81 5.77
N LYS A 423 -18.64 -17.71 6.67
CA LYS A 423 -19.81 -16.82 6.49
C LYS A 423 -19.40 -15.37 6.23
N THR A 424 -18.34 -14.88 6.84
CA THR A 424 -17.84 -13.51 6.63
C THR A 424 -17.40 -13.31 5.18
N MET A 425 -16.66 -14.27 4.60
CA MET A 425 -16.28 -14.21 3.18
C MET A 425 -17.48 -14.34 2.24
N LEU A 426 -18.46 -15.20 2.59
CA LEU A 426 -19.72 -15.31 1.82
C LEU A 426 -20.58 -14.05 1.92
N HIS A 427 -20.54 -13.33 3.06
CA HIS A 427 -21.18 -12.03 3.20
C HIS A 427 -20.48 -10.97 2.35
N SER A 428 -19.14 -10.96 2.30
CA SER A 428 -18.36 -10.11 1.40
C SER A 428 -18.78 -10.32 -0.07
N LEU A 429 -18.86 -11.59 -0.53
CA LEU A 429 -19.38 -11.94 -1.86
C LEU A 429 -20.80 -11.40 -2.08
N HIS A 430 -21.73 -11.67 -1.15
CA HIS A 430 -23.10 -11.19 -1.26
C HIS A 430 -23.16 -9.67 -1.36
N HIS A 431 -22.43 -8.97 -0.48
CA HIS A 431 -22.38 -7.51 -0.44
C HIS A 431 -21.88 -6.95 -1.78
N MET A 432 -20.82 -7.53 -2.33
CA MET A 432 -20.25 -7.10 -3.60
C MET A 432 -21.22 -7.28 -4.77
N VAL A 433 -21.83 -8.47 -4.91
CA VAL A 433 -22.82 -8.73 -5.96
C VAL A 433 -24.04 -7.82 -5.81
N ASP A 434 -24.51 -7.61 -4.57
CA ASP A 434 -25.63 -6.73 -4.28
C ASP A 434 -25.32 -5.26 -4.61
N LEU A 435 -24.15 -4.78 -4.20
CA LEU A 435 -23.67 -3.43 -4.45
C LEU A 435 -23.62 -3.13 -5.95
N GLU A 436 -23.01 -3.99 -6.75
CA GLU A 436 -22.92 -3.78 -8.20
C GLU A 436 -24.30 -3.83 -8.86
N CYS A 437 -25.17 -4.75 -8.45
CA CYS A 437 -26.56 -4.80 -8.92
C CYS A 437 -27.36 -3.53 -8.55
N ARG A 438 -27.13 -2.94 -7.38
CA ARG A 438 -27.79 -1.69 -6.96
C ARG A 438 -27.37 -0.50 -7.82
N LYS A 439 -26.16 -0.53 -8.39
CA LYS A 439 -25.62 0.49 -9.30
C LYS A 439 -25.81 0.17 -10.79
N PHE A 440 -26.60 -0.86 -11.11
CA PHE A 440 -26.80 -1.40 -12.47
C PHE A 440 -25.53 -1.89 -13.16
N ASN A 441 -24.46 -2.14 -12.40
CA ASN A 441 -23.21 -2.69 -12.93
C ASN A 441 -23.28 -4.22 -12.95
N TYR A 442 -24.19 -4.76 -13.76
CA TYR A 442 -24.39 -6.20 -13.82
C TYR A 442 -23.15 -6.93 -14.37
N THR A 443 -22.37 -6.26 -15.22
CA THR A 443 -21.12 -6.79 -15.79
C THR A 443 -20.13 -7.16 -14.68
N ASP A 444 -19.87 -6.24 -13.75
CA ASP A 444 -18.94 -6.53 -12.65
C ASP A 444 -19.55 -7.46 -11.59
N ALA A 445 -20.88 -7.48 -11.44
CA ALA A 445 -21.56 -8.48 -10.62
C ALA A 445 -21.39 -9.91 -11.17
N GLU A 446 -21.50 -10.07 -12.49
CA GLU A 446 -21.23 -11.34 -13.19
C GLU A 446 -19.77 -11.75 -13.06
N LEU A 447 -18.86 -10.77 -13.09
CA LEU A 447 -17.43 -10.97 -12.92
C LEU A 447 -17.07 -11.51 -11.53
N ALA A 448 -17.72 -10.98 -10.47
CA ALA A 448 -17.59 -11.51 -9.11
C ALA A 448 -18.08 -12.96 -8.99
N LEU A 449 -19.19 -13.30 -9.66
CA LEU A 449 -19.69 -14.67 -9.72
C LEU A 449 -18.73 -15.60 -10.48
N THR A 450 -18.11 -15.13 -11.57
CA THR A 450 -17.06 -15.89 -12.27
C THR A 450 -15.87 -16.19 -11.34
N GLY A 451 -15.45 -15.24 -10.51
CA GLY A 451 -14.41 -15.46 -9.49
C GLY A 451 -14.82 -16.53 -8.48
N PHE A 452 -16.06 -16.49 -8.00
CA PHE A 452 -16.59 -17.49 -7.08
C PHE A 452 -16.67 -18.89 -7.73
N GLU A 453 -17.15 -18.98 -8.97
CA GLU A 453 -17.24 -20.23 -9.73
C GLU A 453 -15.86 -20.87 -9.96
N ASP A 454 -14.83 -20.06 -10.25
CA ASP A 454 -13.46 -20.54 -10.40
C ASP A 454 -12.91 -21.10 -9.08
N PHE A 455 -13.25 -20.50 -7.94
CA PHE A 455 -12.98 -21.08 -6.62
C PHE A 455 -13.69 -22.43 -6.41
N LEU A 456 -14.95 -22.56 -6.85
CA LEU A 456 -15.75 -23.80 -6.70
C LEU A 456 -15.20 -24.99 -7.51
N LYS A 457 -14.30 -24.75 -8.48
CA LYS A 457 -13.60 -25.81 -9.25
C LYS A 457 -12.58 -26.57 -8.39
N GLY A 458 -12.14 -26.00 -7.27
CA GLY A 458 -11.21 -26.63 -6.33
C GLY A 458 -9.72 -26.40 -6.66
N PRO A 459 -8.81 -26.84 -5.77
CA PRO A 459 -7.38 -26.51 -5.83
C PRO A 459 -6.68 -27.02 -7.09
N GLN A 460 -7.11 -28.17 -7.64
CA GLN A 460 -6.52 -28.74 -8.85
C GLN A 460 -6.68 -27.86 -10.10
N PHE A 461 -7.65 -26.94 -10.09
CA PHE A 461 -7.80 -25.92 -11.13
C PHE A 461 -6.79 -24.79 -10.91
N ILE A 462 -6.62 -24.32 -9.67
CA ILE A 462 -5.72 -23.21 -9.30
C ILE A 462 -4.24 -23.58 -9.43
N MET A 463 -3.89 -24.84 -9.16
CA MET A 463 -2.52 -25.35 -9.27
C MET A 463 -2.00 -25.48 -10.71
N ARG A 464 -2.84 -25.20 -11.72
CA ARG A 464 -2.45 -25.17 -13.14
C ARG A 464 -2.07 -23.73 -13.52
N PRO A 465 -1.27 -23.53 -14.59
CA PRO A 465 -0.90 -22.19 -15.07
C PRO A 465 -2.06 -21.47 -15.80
N VAL A 466 -3.25 -21.44 -15.18
CA VAL A 466 -4.47 -20.81 -15.71
C VAL A 466 -4.68 -19.40 -15.15
N ALA A 467 -3.88 -18.99 -14.16
CA ALA A 467 -4.06 -17.76 -13.41
C ALA A 467 -4.00 -16.51 -14.32
N GLN A 468 -3.02 -16.47 -15.24
CA GLN A 468 -2.85 -15.41 -16.23
C GLN A 468 -4.03 -15.34 -17.20
N GLU A 469 -4.39 -16.48 -17.82
CA GLU A 469 -5.50 -16.56 -18.78
C GLU A 469 -6.80 -16.07 -18.14
N CYS A 470 -7.09 -16.51 -16.91
CA CYS A 470 -8.26 -16.11 -16.17
C CYS A 470 -8.27 -14.60 -15.86
N PHE A 471 -7.13 -14.03 -15.48
CA PHE A 471 -7.02 -12.60 -15.24
C PHE A 471 -7.19 -11.77 -16.52
N MET A 472 -6.61 -12.22 -17.64
CA MET A 472 -6.79 -11.57 -18.93
C MET A 472 -8.25 -11.64 -19.39
N ARG A 473 -8.92 -12.79 -19.19
CA ARG A 473 -10.36 -12.93 -19.42
C ARG A 473 -11.15 -11.94 -18.58
N ALA A 474 -10.88 -11.87 -17.27
CA ALA A 474 -11.54 -10.93 -16.37
C ALA A 474 -11.37 -9.46 -16.80
N ASN A 475 -10.18 -9.06 -17.26
CA ASN A 475 -9.95 -7.70 -17.77
C ASN A 475 -10.66 -7.38 -19.09
N ARG A 476 -10.92 -8.39 -19.94
CA ARG A 476 -11.74 -8.23 -21.15
C ARG A 476 -13.23 -8.14 -20.81
N GLU A 477 -13.67 -8.92 -19.83
CA GLU A 477 -15.08 -9.06 -19.46
C GLU A 477 -15.59 -7.97 -18.49
N LYS A 478 -14.70 -7.29 -17.76
CA LYS A 478 -15.08 -6.20 -16.86
C LYS A 478 -15.75 -5.03 -17.59
N GLU A 479 -16.47 -4.20 -16.85
CA GLU A 479 -17.02 -2.96 -17.36
C GLU A 479 -15.93 -2.08 -18.02
N GLN A 480 -16.20 -1.63 -19.24
CA GLN A 480 -15.29 -0.81 -20.03
C GLN A 480 -15.76 0.64 -19.97
N LEU A 481 -14.83 1.53 -19.60
CA LEU A 481 -15.08 2.97 -19.57
C LEU A 481 -14.57 3.59 -20.87
N VAL A 482 -15.38 4.48 -21.43
CA VAL A 482 -15.09 5.21 -22.67
C VAL A 482 -14.68 6.66 -22.37
N PRO A 483 -13.85 7.31 -23.22
CA PRO A 483 -13.53 8.72 -23.09
C PRO A 483 -14.79 9.61 -23.08
N PHE A 484 -14.72 10.79 -22.46
CA PHE A 484 -15.85 11.71 -22.33
C PHE A 484 -16.53 12.09 -23.66
N ASP A 485 -15.80 12.24 -24.76
CA ASP A 485 -16.40 12.55 -26.06
C ASP A 485 -17.29 11.40 -26.57
N GLU A 486 -16.83 10.16 -26.40
CA GLU A 486 -17.61 8.97 -26.75
C GLU A 486 -18.78 8.78 -25.77
N LEU A 487 -18.56 9.03 -24.48
CA LEU A 487 -19.61 8.97 -23.45
C LEU A 487 -20.76 9.93 -23.76
N ARG A 488 -20.44 11.17 -24.16
CA ARG A 488 -21.43 12.16 -24.58
C ARG A 488 -22.21 11.68 -25.80
N ALA A 489 -21.52 11.15 -26.82
CA ALA A 489 -22.17 10.61 -28.00
C ALA A 489 -23.10 9.41 -27.68
N GLN A 490 -22.70 8.53 -26.75
CA GLN A 490 -23.55 7.44 -26.27
C GLN A 490 -24.77 7.96 -25.49
N ALA A 491 -24.61 9.02 -24.68
CA ALA A 491 -25.71 9.65 -23.96
C ALA A 491 -26.74 10.27 -24.93
N GLU A 492 -26.27 10.98 -25.95
CA GLU A 492 -27.12 11.57 -27.00
C GLU A 492 -27.89 10.50 -27.78
N GLN A 493 -27.27 9.35 -28.09
CA GLN A 493 -27.96 8.22 -28.74
C GLN A 493 -29.08 7.63 -27.89
N LEU A 494 -28.98 7.74 -26.57
CA LEU A 494 -30.03 7.34 -25.64
C LEU A 494 -31.10 8.44 -25.44
N GLY A 495 -30.95 9.61 -26.04
CA GLY A 495 -31.86 10.76 -25.89
C GLY A 495 -31.50 11.70 -24.74
N ILE A 496 -30.34 11.53 -24.10
CA ILE A 496 -29.84 12.41 -23.02
C ILE A 496 -29.03 13.54 -23.65
N THR A 497 -29.69 14.65 -24.00
CA THR A 497 -29.07 15.78 -24.71
C THR A 497 -28.51 16.88 -23.81
N ASP A 498 -28.86 16.87 -22.52
CA ASP A 498 -28.43 17.86 -21.52
C ASP A 498 -27.20 17.41 -20.71
N PHE A 499 -26.66 16.22 -20.98
CA PHE A 499 -25.46 15.71 -20.34
C PHE A 499 -24.19 16.27 -20.99
N ASN A 500 -23.41 17.04 -20.22
CA ASN A 500 -22.07 17.47 -20.62
C ASN A 500 -21.02 17.06 -19.57
N PRO A 501 -20.18 16.05 -19.85
CA PRO A 501 -19.21 15.57 -18.88
C PRO A 501 -18.12 16.60 -18.56
N ASP A 502 -17.85 17.57 -19.45
CA ASP A 502 -16.85 18.63 -19.23
C ASP A 502 -17.32 19.72 -18.26
N MET A 503 -18.62 19.79 -17.99
CA MET A 503 -19.22 20.74 -17.05
C MET A 503 -19.46 20.13 -15.66
N LEU A 504 -19.15 18.84 -15.47
CA LEU A 504 -19.30 18.18 -14.18
C LEU A 504 -18.28 18.68 -13.16
N THR A 505 -18.72 18.85 -11.92
CA THR A 505 -17.85 19.12 -10.78
C THR A 505 -17.72 17.88 -9.90
N ARG A 506 -16.64 17.79 -9.13
CA ARG A 506 -16.50 16.76 -8.09
C ARG A 506 -17.67 16.76 -7.12
N GLN A 507 -18.19 17.94 -6.78
CA GLN A 507 -19.38 18.05 -5.94
C GLN A 507 -20.58 17.36 -6.58
N ALA A 508 -20.83 17.55 -7.88
CA ALA A 508 -21.94 16.87 -8.56
C ALA A 508 -21.76 15.35 -8.62
N ILE A 509 -20.52 14.88 -8.81
CA ILE A 509 -20.19 13.46 -8.91
C ILE A 509 -20.27 12.76 -7.54
N ASP A 510 -19.75 13.39 -6.49
CA ASP A 510 -19.61 12.79 -5.15
C ASP A 510 -20.82 13.06 -4.23
N PHE A 511 -21.81 13.83 -4.68
CA PHE A 511 -23.00 14.16 -3.89
C PHE A 511 -23.88 12.93 -3.68
N ASP A 512 -24.38 12.75 -2.45
CA ASP A 512 -25.40 11.76 -2.11
C ASP A 512 -26.49 12.36 -1.23
N GLU A 513 -27.74 12.32 -1.68
CA GLU A 513 -28.86 12.84 -0.89
C GLU A 513 -29.27 11.87 0.23
N PRO A 514 -29.49 12.33 1.47
CA PRO A 514 -29.98 11.47 2.54
C PRO A 514 -31.35 10.87 2.21
N ARG A 515 -31.44 9.53 2.17
CA ARG A 515 -32.71 8.82 1.99
C ARG A 515 -33.56 8.83 3.27
N SER A 516 -34.85 9.11 3.13
CA SER A 516 -35.85 8.87 4.16
C SER A 516 -35.97 7.37 4.52
N LEU A 517 -36.51 7.05 5.70
CA LEU A 517 -36.75 5.67 6.12
C LEU A 517 -37.61 4.87 5.13
N LYS A 518 -38.60 5.53 4.49
CA LYS A 518 -39.45 4.91 3.45
C LYS A 518 -38.66 4.57 2.20
N GLN A 519 -37.79 5.47 1.74
CA GLN A 519 -36.92 5.22 0.58
C GLN A 519 -35.93 4.10 0.87
N ARG A 520 -35.30 4.10 2.06
CA ARG A 520 -34.40 3.01 2.51
C ARG A 520 -35.13 1.66 2.53
N ALA A 521 -36.35 1.61 3.06
CA ALA A 521 -37.16 0.39 3.06
C ALA A 521 -37.51 -0.06 1.63
N PHE A 522 -37.89 0.86 0.75
CA PHE A 522 -38.14 0.57 -0.66
C PHE A 522 -36.90 -0.02 -1.35
N ASP A 523 -35.72 0.61 -1.21
CA ASP A 523 -34.49 0.15 -1.85
C ASP A 523 -34.02 -1.19 -1.29
N TYR A 524 -34.19 -1.41 0.01
CA TYR A 524 -33.87 -2.68 0.65
C TYR A 524 -34.78 -3.81 0.16
N LEU A 525 -36.10 -3.56 0.07
CA LEU A 525 -37.06 -4.57 -0.34
C LEU A 525 -37.05 -4.85 -1.84
N THR A 526 -36.88 -3.81 -2.66
CA THR A 526 -37.09 -3.88 -4.11
C THR A 526 -35.81 -3.83 -4.93
N HIS A 527 -34.69 -3.38 -4.34
CA HIS A 527 -33.43 -3.11 -5.04
C HIS A 527 -33.64 -2.13 -6.18
N ASN A 528 -34.17 -0.95 -5.83
CA ASN A 528 -34.55 0.07 -6.78
C ASN A 528 -35.57 -0.42 -7.85
N GLY A 529 -36.58 -1.16 -7.39
CA GLY A 529 -37.64 -1.73 -8.24
C GLY A 529 -37.26 -3.01 -9.00
N GLN A 530 -35.98 -3.42 -9.01
CA GLN A 530 -35.49 -4.53 -9.82
C GLN A 530 -36.07 -5.90 -9.44
N ARG A 531 -36.38 -6.15 -8.15
CA ARG A 531 -36.92 -7.44 -7.69
C ARG A 531 -38.32 -7.75 -8.21
N PHE A 532 -39.16 -6.72 -8.37
CA PHE A 532 -40.59 -6.88 -8.66
C PHE A 532 -41.05 -6.17 -9.93
N GLY A 533 -40.19 -5.36 -10.56
CA GLY A 533 -40.51 -4.60 -11.78
C GLY A 533 -40.57 -5.44 -13.05
N SER A 534 -40.96 -4.81 -14.16
CA SER A 534 -40.84 -5.35 -15.51
C SER A 534 -40.03 -4.39 -16.38
N ASN A 535 -39.29 -4.90 -17.37
CA ASN A 535 -38.52 -4.07 -18.31
C ASN A 535 -39.44 -3.11 -19.10
N ASN A 536 -40.71 -3.47 -19.32
CA ASN A 536 -41.70 -2.62 -19.98
C ASN A 536 -41.98 -1.32 -19.18
N PHE A 537 -41.90 -1.36 -17.85
CA PHE A 537 -42.09 -0.18 -17.01
C PHE A 537 -40.88 0.78 -17.07
N ILE A 538 -39.68 0.25 -17.31
CA ILE A 538 -38.45 1.03 -17.52
C ILE A 538 -38.50 1.69 -18.89
N ALA A 539 -38.85 0.92 -19.94
CA ALA A 539 -39.03 1.45 -21.29
C ALA A 539 -40.12 2.53 -21.37
N GLN A 540 -41.22 2.41 -20.61
CA GLN A 540 -42.25 3.46 -20.52
C GLN A 540 -41.76 4.75 -19.84
N LYS A 541 -40.86 4.66 -18.85
CA LYS A 541 -40.26 5.85 -18.22
C LYS A 541 -39.20 6.52 -19.10
N ILE A 542 -38.50 5.74 -19.94
CA ILE A 542 -37.56 6.25 -20.95
C ILE A 542 -38.31 6.81 -22.17
N GLY A 543 -39.52 6.30 -22.46
CA GLY A 543 -40.34 6.65 -23.62
C GLY A 543 -41.55 7.55 -23.34
N GLY A 544 -41.60 8.23 -22.18
CA GLY A 544 -42.58 9.26 -21.86
C GLY A 544 -43.98 8.76 -21.46
N ASN A 545 -44.46 9.25 -20.31
CA ASN A 545 -45.89 9.49 -20.08
C ASN A 545 -46.10 10.48 -18.91
N GLY A 546 -46.25 11.77 -19.25
CA GLY A 546 -47.09 12.71 -18.50
C GLY A 546 -46.41 13.84 -17.69
N SER A 547 -46.13 14.98 -18.35
CA SER A 547 -46.71 16.31 -18.08
C SER A 547 -46.16 17.33 -19.08
N GLU A 548 -47.04 18.14 -19.69
CA GLU A 548 -46.73 19.11 -20.75
C GLU A 548 -45.66 20.12 -20.30
N GLY A 549 -44.43 19.92 -20.76
CA GLY A 549 -43.28 20.80 -20.53
C GLY A 549 -41.95 20.08 -20.31
N ASP A 550 -41.98 18.86 -19.78
CA ASP A 550 -40.77 18.08 -19.37
C ASP A 550 -40.85 16.59 -19.78
N ALA A 551 -41.85 16.22 -20.60
CA ALA A 551 -42.21 14.84 -20.91
C ALA A 551 -41.19 14.05 -21.75
N ASP A 552 -40.25 14.74 -22.40
CA ASP A 552 -39.21 14.15 -23.26
C ASP A 552 -37.83 14.08 -22.57
N ARG A 553 -37.69 14.59 -21.34
CA ARG A 553 -36.41 14.59 -20.64
C ARG A 553 -36.18 13.25 -19.95
N ILE A 554 -35.10 12.58 -20.35
CA ILE A 554 -34.69 11.31 -19.75
C ILE A 554 -33.97 11.59 -18.43
N GLU A 555 -34.55 11.14 -17.33
CA GLU A 555 -33.92 11.21 -15.99
C GLU A 555 -32.70 10.29 -15.93
N TYR A 556 -31.58 10.84 -15.47
CA TYR A 556 -30.36 10.11 -15.16
C TYR A 556 -29.69 10.71 -13.93
N THR A 557 -28.83 9.92 -13.31
CA THR A 557 -27.97 10.37 -12.22
C THR A 557 -26.50 10.17 -12.56
N VAL A 558 -25.63 10.99 -11.98
CA VAL A 558 -24.18 10.89 -12.12
C VAL A 558 -23.59 10.41 -10.81
N ILE A 559 -22.72 9.40 -10.87
CA ILE A 559 -22.06 8.85 -9.68
C ILE A 559 -20.56 8.64 -9.95
N PRO A 560 -19.73 8.47 -8.92
CA PRO A 560 -18.35 8.07 -9.11
C PRO A 560 -18.28 6.63 -9.65
N SER A 561 -17.34 6.34 -10.54
CA SER A 561 -17.12 4.99 -11.06
C SER A 561 -16.46 4.04 -10.05
N ALA A 562 -15.86 4.57 -8.97
CA ALA A 562 -15.17 3.79 -7.95
C ALA A 562 -16.06 2.69 -7.36
N GLY A 563 -15.54 1.46 -7.34
CA GLY A 563 -16.36 0.27 -7.09
C GLY A 563 -17.05 0.21 -5.73
N TRP A 564 -16.46 0.77 -4.68
CA TRP A 564 -16.99 0.67 -3.31
C TRP A 564 -18.02 1.74 -2.95
N ILE A 565 -18.24 2.73 -3.82
CA ILE A 565 -19.14 3.86 -3.53
C ILE A 565 -20.58 3.49 -3.89
N TYR A 566 -21.52 3.80 -3.00
CA TYR A 566 -22.95 3.62 -3.20
C TYR A 566 -23.73 4.89 -2.82
N PRO A 567 -23.82 5.88 -3.73
CA PRO A 567 -24.57 7.11 -3.48
C PRO A 567 -26.06 6.81 -3.65
N ALA A 568 -26.62 6.24 -2.59
CA ALA A 568 -27.87 5.51 -2.67
C ALA A 568 -29.09 6.41 -2.79
N GLY A 569 -29.01 7.65 -2.29
CA GLY A 569 -30.02 8.68 -2.50
C GLY A 569 -30.13 9.07 -3.95
N MET A 570 -28.98 9.33 -4.57
CA MET A 570 -28.91 9.69 -6.00
C MET A 570 -29.37 8.58 -6.93
N ILE A 571 -29.27 7.31 -6.52
CA ILE A 571 -29.69 6.15 -7.31
C ILE A 571 -31.19 5.84 -7.14
N HIS A 572 -31.83 6.30 -6.06
CA HIS A 572 -33.18 5.89 -5.71
C HIS A 572 -34.19 6.21 -6.83
N LYS A 573 -34.91 5.19 -7.31
CA LYS A 573 -35.88 5.23 -8.45
C LYS A 573 -35.30 5.57 -9.82
N GLU A 574 -34.01 5.81 -9.93
CA GLU A 574 -33.33 6.05 -11.21
C GLU A 574 -33.36 4.82 -12.10
N ASN A 575 -33.35 5.03 -13.42
CA ASN A 575 -33.24 3.97 -14.42
C ASN A 575 -31.94 4.05 -15.22
N ILE A 576 -31.26 5.19 -15.21
CA ILE A 576 -30.00 5.41 -15.90
C ILE A 576 -29.01 6.03 -14.92
N ILE A 577 -27.81 5.46 -14.87
CA ILE A 577 -26.69 5.94 -14.07
C ILE A 577 -25.53 6.19 -15.02
N ILE A 578 -24.96 7.39 -15.00
CA ILE A 578 -23.71 7.70 -15.68
C ILE A 578 -22.60 7.67 -14.64
N ALA A 579 -21.78 6.62 -14.67
CA ALA A 579 -20.66 6.45 -13.75
C ALA A 579 -19.39 7.09 -14.32
N ILE A 580 -18.76 7.99 -13.55
CA ILE A 580 -17.66 8.84 -14.00
C ILE A 580 -16.37 8.51 -13.24
N ASP A 581 -15.32 8.21 -14.00
CA ASP A 581 -13.93 8.32 -13.55
C ASP A 581 -13.38 9.68 -13.98
N TRP A 582 -13.39 10.62 -13.05
CA TRP A 582 -12.92 11.97 -13.29
C TRP A 582 -11.39 12.05 -13.39
N ALA A 583 -10.65 11.09 -12.81
CA ALA A 583 -9.19 11.08 -12.83
C ALA A 583 -8.67 10.70 -14.22
N THR A 584 -9.33 9.75 -14.89
CA THR A 584 -8.96 9.32 -16.25
C THR A 584 -9.77 9.99 -17.35
N ARG A 585 -10.73 10.85 -17.00
CA ARG A 585 -11.69 11.48 -17.93
C ARG A 585 -12.45 10.46 -18.78
N ARG A 586 -12.95 9.42 -18.12
CA ARG A 586 -13.72 8.35 -18.72
C ARG A 586 -15.00 8.06 -17.95
N GLY A 587 -15.95 7.41 -18.57
CA GLY A 587 -17.16 6.98 -17.88
C GLY A 587 -17.91 5.89 -18.63
N VAL A 588 -19.07 5.54 -18.11
CA VAL A 588 -19.95 4.50 -18.67
C VAL A 588 -21.40 4.78 -18.29
N ILE A 589 -22.32 4.47 -19.20
CA ILE A 589 -23.76 4.58 -18.95
C ILE A 589 -24.29 3.20 -18.56
N ARG A 590 -24.91 3.11 -17.40
CA ARG A 590 -25.55 1.92 -16.87
C ARG A 590 -27.06 2.07 -16.91
N VAL A 591 -27.72 1.19 -17.64
CA VAL A 591 -29.18 1.18 -17.76
C VAL A 591 -29.74 0.05 -16.91
N LYS A 592 -30.80 0.33 -16.14
CA LYS A 592 -31.50 -0.66 -15.34
C LYS A 592 -32.06 -1.77 -16.25
N ASP A 593 -31.69 -3.02 -15.96
CA ASP A 593 -32.18 -4.20 -16.66
C ASP A 593 -32.64 -5.24 -15.64
N VAL A 594 -33.95 -5.38 -15.51
CA VAL A 594 -34.58 -6.30 -14.55
C VAL A 594 -34.31 -7.76 -14.95
N GLN A 595 -34.19 -8.05 -16.25
CA GLN A 595 -33.93 -9.41 -16.71
C GLN A 595 -32.49 -9.80 -16.37
N ARG A 596 -31.51 -8.95 -16.70
CA ARG A 596 -30.11 -9.19 -16.33
C ARG A 596 -29.92 -9.27 -14.82
N TYR A 597 -30.59 -8.41 -14.05
CA TYR A 597 -30.65 -8.54 -12.58
C TYR A 597 -31.13 -9.92 -12.13
N ARG A 598 -32.25 -10.40 -12.68
CA ARG A 598 -32.81 -11.73 -12.33
C ARG A 598 -31.83 -12.85 -12.69
N ASP A 599 -31.14 -12.74 -13.82
CA ASP A 599 -30.18 -13.74 -14.27
C ASP A 599 -28.95 -13.78 -13.36
N VAL A 600 -28.41 -12.63 -12.95
CA VAL A 600 -27.35 -12.53 -11.94
C VAL A 600 -27.79 -13.17 -10.62
N GLN A 601 -28.98 -12.83 -10.14
CA GLN A 601 -29.50 -13.40 -8.88
C GLN A 601 -29.75 -14.90 -8.96
N LYS A 602 -30.19 -15.41 -10.12
CA LYS A 602 -30.37 -16.85 -10.36
C LYS A 602 -29.01 -17.56 -10.37
N ARG A 603 -28.00 -16.99 -11.03
CA ARG A 603 -26.62 -17.48 -11.05
C ARG A 603 -26.04 -17.54 -9.64
N TYR A 604 -26.10 -16.43 -8.89
CA TYR A 604 -25.68 -16.37 -7.49
C TYR A 604 -26.34 -17.46 -6.62
N LYS A 605 -27.66 -17.63 -6.70
CA LYS A 605 -28.38 -18.66 -5.92
C LYS A 605 -27.95 -20.08 -6.29
N ARG A 606 -27.73 -20.35 -7.58
CA ARG A 606 -27.21 -21.64 -8.08
C ARG A 606 -25.83 -21.92 -7.48
N ASP A 607 -24.93 -20.95 -7.51
CA ASP A 607 -23.55 -21.13 -7.06
C ASP A 607 -23.49 -21.28 -5.54
N MET A 608 -24.29 -20.52 -4.80
CA MET A 608 -24.43 -20.68 -3.35
C MET A 608 -25.04 -22.04 -2.97
N ALA A 609 -26.00 -22.55 -3.74
CA ALA A 609 -26.54 -23.90 -3.53
C ALA A 609 -25.49 -24.98 -3.80
N TYR A 610 -24.69 -24.81 -4.86
CA TYR A 610 -23.57 -25.70 -5.16
C TYR A 610 -22.54 -25.68 -4.02
N TYR A 611 -22.13 -24.49 -3.57
CA TYR A 611 -21.20 -24.33 -2.45
C TYR A 611 -21.72 -25.04 -1.20
N LYS A 612 -22.96 -24.76 -0.77
CA LYS A 612 -23.56 -25.39 0.42
C LYS A 612 -23.54 -26.92 0.34
N LYS A 613 -23.79 -27.48 -0.85
CA LYS A 613 -23.76 -28.94 -1.08
C LYS A 613 -22.34 -29.53 -1.02
N HIS A 614 -21.32 -28.76 -1.38
CA HIS A 614 -19.94 -29.25 -1.51
C HIS A 614 -18.94 -28.61 -0.53
N ALA A 615 -19.38 -27.80 0.43
CA ALA A 615 -18.51 -27.04 1.33
C ALA A 615 -17.49 -27.92 2.07
N GLY A 616 -17.94 -29.05 2.62
CA GLY A 616 -17.04 -30.00 3.29
C GLY A 616 -16.04 -30.67 2.35
N ARG A 617 -16.37 -30.85 1.06
CA ARG A 617 -15.43 -31.36 0.05
C ARG A 617 -14.38 -30.29 -0.24
N LEU A 618 -14.80 -29.08 -0.59
CA LEU A 618 -13.92 -27.97 -0.94
C LEU A 618 -12.94 -27.65 0.20
N SER A 619 -13.44 -27.58 1.45
CA SER A 619 -12.59 -27.35 2.62
C SER A 619 -11.51 -28.41 2.77
N ARG A 620 -11.84 -29.70 2.64
CA ARG A 620 -10.84 -30.78 2.71
C ARG A 620 -9.86 -30.74 1.54
N GLU A 621 -10.33 -30.47 0.33
CA GLU A 621 -9.51 -30.43 -0.87
C GLU A 621 -8.48 -29.29 -0.80
N TYR A 622 -8.92 -28.06 -0.49
CA TYR A 622 -8.02 -26.90 -0.38
C TYR A 622 -7.02 -27.06 0.76
N LEU A 623 -7.46 -27.49 1.95
CA LEU A 623 -6.59 -27.72 3.09
C LEU A 623 -5.53 -28.81 2.79
N ALA A 624 -5.91 -29.88 2.09
CA ALA A 624 -4.96 -30.93 1.71
C ALA A 624 -3.96 -30.49 0.63
N ALA A 625 -4.34 -29.55 -0.24
CA ALA A 625 -3.50 -29.04 -1.31
C ALA A 625 -2.55 -27.91 -0.85
N ALA A 626 -2.87 -27.22 0.24
CA ALA A 626 -2.13 -26.07 0.76
C ALA A 626 -0.61 -26.33 0.92
N PRO A 627 -0.15 -27.41 1.62
CA PRO A 627 1.29 -27.67 1.76
C PRO A 627 2.01 -27.90 0.43
N GLN A 628 1.31 -28.43 -0.58
CA GLN A 628 1.88 -28.57 -1.91
C GLN A 628 2.00 -27.21 -2.60
N MET A 629 0.92 -26.40 -2.60
CA MET A 629 0.88 -25.07 -3.22
C MET A 629 1.93 -24.10 -2.63
N GLU A 630 2.24 -24.24 -1.35
CA GLU A 630 3.22 -23.41 -0.63
C GLU A 630 4.66 -23.90 -0.80
N SER A 631 4.88 -25.09 -1.39
CA SER A 631 6.21 -25.67 -1.45
C SER A 631 7.10 -25.07 -2.55
N VAL A 632 8.40 -24.94 -2.26
CA VAL A 632 9.42 -24.57 -3.27
C VAL A 632 9.37 -25.52 -4.47
N ALA A 633 9.19 -26.83 -4.25
CA ALA A 633 9.13 -27.82 -5.32
C ALA A 633 7.90 -27.67 -6.25
N PHE A 634 6.77 -27.18 -5.72
CA PHE A 634 5.65 -26.81 -6.58
C PHE A 634 5.98 -25.59 -7.41
N TRP A 635 6.50 -24.53 -6.77
CA TRP A 635 6.82 -23.28 -7.46
C TRP A 635 7.90 -23.43 -8.51
N LYS A 636 8.98 -24.17 -8.27
CA LYS A 636 10.01 -24.44 -9.30
C LYS A 636 9.43 -25.09 -10.55
N ARG A 637 8.55 -26.08 -10.39
CA ARG A 637 7.84 -26.70 -11.53
C ARG A 637 6.86 -25.75 -12.20
N TYR A 638 6.12 -24.96 -11.41
CA TYR A 638 5.14 -24.00 -11.92
C TYR A 638 5.81 -22.87 -12.72
N LEU A 639 6.98 -22.43 -12.27
CA LEU A 639 7.81 -21.37 -12.86
C LEU A 639 8.80 -21.88 -13.92
N GLN A 640 8.82 -23.19 -14.20
CA GLN A 640 9.74 -23.81 -15.15
C GLN A 640 11.23 -23.49 -14.85
N MET A 641 11.61 -23.58 -13.57
CA MET A 641 12.98 -23.30 -13.08
C MET A 641 13.92 -24.53 -13.11
N ASP A 642 13.40 -25.70 -13.48
CA ASP A 642 14.13 -26.99 -13.51
C ASP A 642 14.91 -27.23 -14.82
#